data_AF-A0A4S2L1A3-F1
#
_entry.id   AF-A0A4S2L1A3-F1
#
_cell.length_a   1.000
_cell.length_b   1.000
_cell.length_c   1.000
_cell.angle_alpha   90.00
_cell.angle_beta   90.00
_cell.angle_gamma   90.00
#
_symmetry.space_group_name_H-M   'P 1'
#
loop_
_entity.id
_entity.type
_entity.pdbx_description
1 polymer ?
#
loop_
_entity_poly.entity_id
_entity_poly.type
_entity_poly.pdbx_seq_one_letter_code
_entity_poly.pdbx_strand_id
1 'polypeptide(L)'
;MYLAYFDQDVLAMVFAELIGAFIAALSILYIYYKFVIFDFWRKRGVFYIKPAVLTGNITALLTGKKQIGVFFHDIYMKYKGHRAIGMYSLHKPNLVVADLDLIKTVLTKNFASFHDRGTFCNEKIDPLSGHLFSMPGKKWRNLRTKMTPTFTLGKIKQMFPIVKECGDELANYLDSKVQMRDSIEMKDIFARYTTDVIMSTAFGIKSNCIEDPNNEYRKHEKKIFEMNTIWIALFWFTPNIMELFSIPITPQSVTSFFMNLFRENVEYRQAHNIIRHDFMDLLIQLIDKGYVDPENSTNTTTTETTSSINKLTMEEATAQSYIFFIAGYETSSTTGTFALYELAQHHDMQDKVCKEIDEMLAKHGGLTYDALNEMTDYEEISTSTNVKSYLYRRYKLTDNEHSCAKGDFNHYTSAQFGYVQTKVGLVSLLSKYKFNLHPQTSVPPNESAVLLTANGAPIAEKMASLTVGPRGPMLLQDFVFLDEMSHFTRERTPERVVHAKGAGAFGYFEVTHDITKYSKAKVFSSIGKKTPIAVRFSTTTGESGSADTVREPRGFAVKFYTEDGIWDIVGNNTPIFFIKDPIFFPSFVHTQKRNPATHLRDADMFWDFISLRTETTHQVMYLFSDRGIPDGYRHMTGYGSHTFKLVNSKNEMVYCKFHYKGQYPSWTLYIQVMTAEQAKTFKWNPFDLTKVWPHKEYPLIQVGKLVLNRNPENYFTDVEQMAFDPAHMAISAMHYQRDGHMSIYNHGGAPNYHPNSFSGPKECPAARSPPFHECPAARSPPFHVSGHVDRHDDLDEDDFGQATTFWRMTLDEPARERLVQNMVASLRNASTFIVERAVRNFARVDVDLAQRLTNGLRNCKV
;
A
#
# COMPACT_ATOMS: atom_id res chain seq x y z
N MET A 1 78.31 13.77 53.12
CA MET A 1 79.01 14.67 52.18
C MET A 1 78.74 14.15 50.77
N TYR A 2 78.29 15.01 49.85
CA TYR A 2 77.74 14.76 48.50
C TYR A 2 76.25 14.40 48.41
N LEU A 3 75.41 15.44 48.41
CA LEU A 3 74.28 15.66 47.47
C LEU A 3 73.54 16.95 47.91
N ALA A 4 74.22 18.09 47.73
CA ALA A 4 73.65 19.42 47.82
C ALA A 4 74.28 20.23 46.67
N TYR A 5 73.50 20.42 45.60
CA TYR A 5 73.61 21.40 44.49
C TYR A 5 72.93 20.79 43.26
N PHE A 6 71.59 20.86 43.22
CA PHE A 6 70.91 20.95 41.94
C PHE A 6 70.45 22.40 41.84
N ASP A 7 71.06 23.11 40.90
CA ASP A 7 70.87 24.53 40.63
C ASP A 7 69.42 24.78 40.19
N GLN A 8 68.67 25.61 40.93
CA GLN A 8 67.26 25.91 40.61
C GLN A 8 67.13 26.51 39.20
N ASP A 9 68.15 27.22 38.73
CA ASP A 9 68.20 27.81 37.39
C ASP A 9 68.37 26.74 36.29
N VAL A 10 69.10 25.67 36.55
CA VAL A 10 69.24 24.53 35.61
C VAL A 10 67.91 23.76 35.49
N LEU A 11 67.19 23.58 36.59
CA LEU A 11 65.88 22.92 36.56
C LEU A 11 64.85 23.76 35.77
N ALA A 12 64.82 25.08 36.00
CA ALA A 12 63.95 26.01 35.28
C ALA A 12 64.27 26.07 33.77
N MET A 13 65.56 26.03 33.41
CA MET A 13 66.01 25.99 32.02
C MET A 13 65.61 24.68 31.33
N VAL A 14 65.78 23.53 31.99
CA VAL A 14 65.33 22.23 31.48
C VAL A 14 63.80 22.19 31.31
N PHE A 15 63.03 22.76 32.24
CA PHE A 15 61.58 22.86 32.08
C PHE A 15 61.18 23.78 30.92
N ALA A 16 61.87 24.92 30.73
CA ALA A 16 61.62 25.82 29.59
C ALA A 16 61.97 25.16 28.25
N GLU A 17 63.07 24.41 28.18
CA GLU A 17 63.45 23.62 26.99
C GLU A 17 62.46 22.49 26.71
N LEU A 18 61.99 21.79 27.74
CA LEU A 18 60.97 20.74 27.59
C LEU A 18 59.63 21.32 27.13
N ILE A 19 59.22 22.48 27.66
CA ILE A 19 58.01 23.19 27.22
C ILE A 19 58.18 23.69 25.78
N GLY A 20 59.35 24.25 25.44
CA GLY A 20 59.67 24.70 24.08
C GLY A 20 59.67 23.55 23.07
N ALA A 21 60.30 22.43 23.40
CA ALA A 21 60.29 21.20 22.59
C ALA A 21 58.87 20.63 22.45
N PHE A 22 58.06 20.68 23.51
CA PHE A 22 56.67 20.23 23.49
C PHE A 22 55.80 21.12 22.59
N ILE A 23 55.93 22.45 22.68
CA ILE A 23 55.22 23.40 21.81
C ILE A 23 55.65 23.21 20.35
N ALA A 24 56.94 23.01 20.09
CA ALA A 24 57.46 22.73 18.75
C ALA A 24 56.88 21.42 18.20
N ALA A 25 56.86 20.35 18.99
CA ALA A 25 56.28 19.08 18.62
C ALA A 25 54.77 19.19 18.33
N LEU A 26 54.01 19.91 19.16
CA LEU A 26 52.59 20.16 18.93
C LEU A 26 52.33 21.02 17.69
N SER A 27 53.21 21.98 17.40
CA SER A 27 53.11 22.83 16.21
C SER A 27 53.38 22.04 14.93
N ILE A 28 54.40 21.17 14.94
CA ILE A 28 54.69 20.24 13.84
C ILE A 28 53.51 19.29 13.63
N LEU A 29 52.96 18.74 14.71
CA LEU A 29 51.80 17.85 14.66
C LEU A 29 50.57 18.57 14.09
N TYR A 30 50.30 19.81 14.50
CA TYR A 30 49.22 20.64 13.97
C TYR A 30 49.39 20.88 12.47
N ILE A 31 50.58 21.26 12.02
CA ILE A 31 50.89 21.50 10.61
C ILE A 31 50.71 20.21 9.80
N TYR A 32 51.22 19.09 10.30
CA TYR A 32 51.10 17.78 9.66
C TYR A 32 49.62 17.36 9.49
N TYR A 33 48.80 17.49 10.54
CA TYR A 33 47.37 17.18 10.44
C TYR A 33 46.66 18.09 9.44
N LYS A 34 46.90 19.41 9.52
CA LYS A 34 46.18 20.41 8.73
C LYS A 34 46.53 20.36 7.25
N PHE A 35 47.81 20.19 6.91
CA PHE A 35 48.30 20.33 5.53
C PHE A 35 48.66 19.00 4.85
N VAL A 36 48.88 17.92 5.60
CA VAL A 36 49.20 16.61 5.03
C VAL A 36 47.99 15.67 5.13
N ILE A 37 47.49 15.42 6.34
CA ILE A 37 46.42 14.43 6.58
C ILE A 37 45.07 14.90 6.02
N PHE A 38 44.63 16.11 6.38
CA PHE A 38 43.30 16.61 6.01
C PHE A 38 43.16 17.09 4.56
N ASP A 39 44.21 16.90 3.77
CA ASP A 39 44.24 17.22 2.35
C ASP A 39 43.75 16.06 1.45
N PHE A 40 43.53 14.86 2.02
CA PHE A 40 43.21 13.65 1.26
C PHE A 40 42.00 13.79 0.32
N TRP A 41 40.86 14.29 0.83
CA TRP A 41 39.63 14.45 0.05
C TRP A 41 39.70 15.62 -0.93
N ARG A 42 40.38 16.71 -0.52
CA ARG A 42 40.60 17.88 -1.38
C ARG A 42 41.39 17.51 -2.64
N LYS A 43 42.48 16.73 -2.48
CA LYS A 43 43.28 16.21 -3.60
C LYS A 43 42.50 15.31 -4.57
N ARG A 44 41.41 14.70 -4.11
CA ARG A 44 40.58 13.77 -4.91
C ARG A 44 39.31 14.42 -5.47
N GLY A 45 39.12 15.72 -5.27
CA GLY A 45 37.94 16.44 -5.75
C GLY A 45 36.63 16.00 -5.11
N VAL A 46 36.67 15.35 -3.93
CA VAL A 46 35.48 14.92 -3.19
C VAL A 46 35.09 16.00 -2.20
N PHE A 47 33.81 16.39 -2.19
CA PHE A 47 33.27 17.30 -1.18
C PHE A 47 33.52 16.73 0.22
N TYR A 48 34.02 17.53 1.16
CA TYR A 48 34.32 17.04 2.51
C TYR A 48 33.98 18.04 3.60
N ILE A 49 33.62 17.53 4.78
CA ILE A 49 33.35 18.35 5.96
C ILE A 49 34.69 18.77 6.56
N LYS A 50 34.88 20.08 6.74
CA LYS A 50 36.09 20.63 7.33
C LYS A 50 36.37 19.98 8.70
N PRO A 51 37.50 19.26 8.88
CA PRO A 51 37.80 18.54 10.11
C PRO A 51 38.38 19.48 11.20
N ALA A 52 38.12 19.13 12.46
CA ALA A 52 38.83 19.67 13.60
C ALA A 52 40.20 18.99 13.77
N VAL A 53 41.20 19.75 14.22
CA VAL A 53 42.55 19.23 14.45
C VAL A 53 42.52 18.17 15.57
N LEU A 54 43.32 17.11 15.41
CA LEU A 54 43.35 15.88 16.22
C LEU A 54 42.13 14.96 16.11
N THR A 55 40.91 15.50 16.15
CA THR A 55 39.68 14.67 16.27
C THR A 55 38.94 14.42 14.95
N GLY A 56 39.26 15.15 13.88
CA GLY A 56 38.54 15.03 12.61
C GLY A 56 37.13 15.63 12.72
N ASN A 57 36.12 14.92 12.19
CA ASN A 57 34.72 15.35 12.24
C ASN A 57 33.93 14.72 13.43
N ILE A 58 34.53 13.79 14.16
CA ILE A 58 33.84 12.96 15.16
C ILE A 58 33.91 13.51 16.60
N THR A 59 34.31 14.77 16.79
CA THR A 59 34.45 15.39 18.12
C THR A 59 33.18 15.26 18.97
N ALA A 60 32.00 15.43 18.36
CA ALA A 60 30.72 15.30 19.05
C ALA A 60 30.42 13.87 19.53
N LEU A 61 30.96 12.85 18.85
CA LEU A 61 30.85 11.45 19.24
C LEU A 61 31.81 11.12 20.40
N LEU A 62 33.07 11.56 20.28
CA LEU A 62 34.10 11.32 21.31
C LEU A 62 33.77 12.02 22.64
N THR A 63 33.09 13.17 22.59
CA THR A 63 32.66 13.92 23.78
C THR A 63 31.30 13.47 24.33
N GLY A 64 30.66 12.46 23.71
CA GLY A 64 29.32 11.99 24.09
C GLY A 64 28.20 13.01 23.87
N LYS A 65 28.46 14.13 23.19
CA LYS A 65 27.47 15.18 22.90
C LYS A 65 26.41 14.74 21.89
N LYS A 66 26.71 13.76 21.03
CA LYS A 66 25.78 13.19 20.06
C LYS A 66 25.91 11.67 20.02
N GLN A 67 24.78 10.99 19.80
CA GLN A 67 24.76 9.57 19.46
C GLN A 67 25.16 9.35 17.99
N ILE A 68 25.70 8.18 17.66
CA ILE A 68 26.22 7.85 16.32
C ILE A 68 25.17 8.00 15.21
N GLY A 69 23.93 7.54 15.46
CA GLY A 69 22.84 7.63 14.50
C GLY A 69 22.45 9.08 14.21
N VAL A 70 22.26 9.90 15.25
CA VAL A 70 21.93 11.33 15.13
C VAL A 70 23.04 12.09 14.41
N PHE A 71 24.29 11.77 14.71
CA PHE A 71 25.44 12.41 14.05
C PHE A 71 25.46 12.19 12.54
N PHE A 72 25.30 10.95 12.08
CA PHE A 72 25.25 10.66 10.64
C PHE A 72 23.97 11.17 9.99
N HIS A 73 22.84 11.16 10.70
CA HIS A 73 21.59 11.75 10.24
C HIS A 73 21.76 13.25 9.94
N ASP A 74 22.30 14.03 10.89
CA ASP A 74 22.51 15.47 10.73
C ASP A 74 23.43 15.78 9.55
N ILE A 75 24.46 14.96 9.36
CA ILE A 75 25.39 15.07 8.23
C ILE A 75 24.65 14.80 6.91
N TYR A 76 23.90 13.72 6.84
CA TYR A 76 23.10 13.39 5.65
C TYR A 76 22.14 14.52 5.33
N MET A 77 21.29 14.94 6.28
CA MET A 77 20.27 15.97 6.04
C MET A 77 20.88 17.29 5.60
N LYS A 78 22.03 17.67 6.17
CA LYS A 78 22.71 18.93 5.83
C LYS A 78 23.41 18.90 4.48
N TYR A 79 23.91 17.74 4.04
CA TYR A 79 24.79 17.63 2.87
C TYR A 79 24.29 16.68 1.78
N LYS A 80 23.03 16.22 1.84
CA LYS A 80 22.42 15.30 0.85
C LYS A 80 22.44 15.77 -0.60
N GLY A 81 22.64 17.07 -0.85
CA GLY A 81 22.85 17.60 -2.20
C GLY A 81 24.18 17.17 -2.85
N HIS A 82 25.12 16.63 -2.06
CA HIS A 82 26.37 16.06 -2.56
C HIS A 82 26.25 14.54 -2.67
N ARG A 83 26.68 14.00 -3.82
CA ARG A 83 26.61 12.55 -4.09
C ARG A 83 27.41 11.69 -3.10
N ALA A 84 28.56 12.22 -2.67
CA ALA A 84 29.39 11.62 -1.63
C ALA A 84 30.04 12.72 -0.78
N ILE A 85 30.21 12.44 0.51
CA ILE A 85 30.67 13.36 1.53
C ILE A 85 31.89 12.73 2.22
N GLY A 86 33.06 13.34 2.00
CA GLY A 86 34.29 13.00 2.69
C GLY A 86 34.28 13.50 4.13
N MET A 87 34.79 12.68 5.04
CA MET A 87 34.94 12.97 6.45
C MET A 87 36.26 12.40 6.96
N TYR A 88 36.62 12.76 8.19
CA TYR A 88 37.77 12.22 8.90
C TYR A 88 37.37 11.73 10.29
N SER A 89 37.80 10.52 10.64
CA SER A 89 37.81 10.02 12.02
C SER A 89 39.24 10.01 12.51
N LEU A 90 39.58 10.95 13.40
CA LEU A 90 40.97 11.30 13.71
C LEU A 90 41.74 11.61 12.42
N HIS A 91 42.74 10.80 12.07
CA HIS A 91 43.56 10.91 10.86
C HIS A 91 43.03 10.10 9.67
N LYS A 92 42.06 9.20 9.87
CA LYS A 92 41.57 8.30 8.82
C LYS A 92 40.47 8.98 7.98
N PRO A 93 40.61 9.06 6.64
CA PRO A 93 39.53 9.54 5.78
C PRO A 93 38.41 8.49 5.65
N ASN A 94 37.16 8.93 5.82
CA ASN A 94 35.94 8.13 5.65
C ASN A 94 35.05 8.75 4.57
N LEU A 95 34.34 7.91 3.82
CA LEU A 95 33.41 8.34 2.79
C LEU A 95 31.97 8.01 3.21
N VAL A 96 31.12 9.01 3.26
CA VAL A 96 29.67 8.85 3.41
C VAL A 96 29.05 8.98 2.02
N VAL A 97 28.37 7.93 1.55
CA VAL A 97 27.73 7.92 0.23
C VAL A 97 26.26 8.27 0.41
N ALA A 98 25.78 9.30 -0.30
CA ALA A 98 24.40 9.78 -0.22
C ALA A 98 23.60 9.54 -1.52
N ASP A 99 24.29 9.25 -2.62
CA ASP A 99 23.70 8.96 -3.94
C ASP A 99 23.31 7.48 -4.09
N LEU A 100 22.08 7.22 -4.52
CA LEU A 100 21.54 5.87 -4.66
C LEU A 100 22.34 5.01 -5.65
N ASP A 101 22.78 5.56 -6.78
CA ASP A 101 23.54 4.81 -7.78
C ASP A 101 24.92 4.42 -7.26
N LEU A 102 25.56 5.30 -6.51
CA LEU A 102 26.83 5.01 -5.85
C LEU A 102 26.65 3.96 -4.74
N ILE A 103 25.61 4.06 -3.91
CA ILE A 103 25.29 3.05 -2.89
C ILE A 103 25.11 1.69 -3.56
N LYS A 104 24.26 1.61 -4.59
CA LYS A 104 24.03 0.37 -5.34
C LYS A 104 25.32 -0.16 -5.95
N THR A 105 26.16 0.71 -6.51
CA THR A 105 27.45 0.30 -7.09
C THR A 105 28.39 -0.28 -6.03
N VAL A 106 28.46 0.32 -4.84
CA VAL A 106 29.28 -0.16 -3.71
C VAL A 106 28.75 -1.48 -3.17
N LEU A 107 27.44 -1.59 -2.94
CA LEU A 107 26.82 -2.76 -2.30
C LEU A 107 26.63 -3.96 -3.24
N THR A 108 26.55 -3.75 -4.55
CA THR A 108 26.32 -4.83 -5.53
C THR A 108 27.55 -5.06 -6.41
N LYS A 109 27.83 -4.15 -7.35
CA LYS A 109 28.84 -4.32 -8.40
C LYS A 109 30.25 -4.47 -7.83
N ASN A 110 30.57 -3.67 -6.81
CA ASN A 110 31.92 -3.54 -6.28
C ASN A 110 32.05 -4.04 -4.84
N PHE A 111 31.09 -4.82 -4.32
CA PHE A 111 31.08 -5.27 -2.92
C PHE A 111 32.39 -5.94 -2.51
N ALA A 112 33.00 -6.73 -3.41
CA ALA A 112 34.28 -7.40 -3.16
C ALA A 112 35.45 -6.44 -2.90
N SER A 113 35.33 -5.16 -3.27
CA SER A 113 36.32 -4.11 -3.01
C SER A 113 36.06 -3.34 -1.70
N PHE A 114 34.91 -3.55 -1.05
CA PHE A 114 34.47 -2.85 0.17
C PHE A 114 34.09 -3.84 1.28
N HIS A 115 34.91 -4.88 1.49
CA HIS A 115 34.63 -5.93 2.47
C HIS A 115 35.02 -5.57 3.91
N ASP A 116 35.87 -4.55 4.12
CA ASP A 116 36.35 -4.16 5.46
C ASP A 116 35.40 -3.17 6.13
N ARG A 117 34.95 -3.48 7.36
CA ARG A 117 34.04 -2.62 8.13
C ARG A 117 34.73 -1.61 9.04
N GLY A 118 36.04 -1.75 9.23
CA GLY A 118 36.86 -0.81 10.02
C GLY A 118 36.61 -0.84 11.53
N THR A 119 35.96 -1.88 12.05
CA THR A 119 35.69 -2.08 13.48
C THR A 119 36.80 -2.87 14.17
N PHE A 120 36.85 -2.81 15.51
CA PHE A 120 37.83 -3.55 16.30
C PHE A 120 37.62 -5.08 16.19
N CYS A 121 38.72 -5.81 16.02
CA CYS A 121 38.78 -7.28 16.02
C CYS A 121 40.15 -7.73 16.52
N ASN A 122 40.22 -8.48 17.62
CA ASN A 122 41.46 -9.08 18.11
C ASN A 122 41.17 -10.40 18.82
N GLU A 123 41.29 -11.49 18.07
CA GLU A 123 40.95 -12.86 18.50
C GLU A 123 41.80 -13.37 19.69
N LYS A 124 42.96 -12.75 19.95
CA LYS A 124 43.85 -13.18 21.04
C LYS A 124 43.41 -12.63 22.40
N ILE A 125 43.00 -11.37 22.45
CA ILE A 125 42.58 -10.70 23.69
C ILE A 125 41.07 -10.73 23.87
N ASP A 126 40.33 -10.86 22.77
CA ASP A 126 38.87 -10.91 22.71
C ASP A 126 38.43 -11.94 21.65
N PRO A 127 38.44 -13.25 21.98
CA PRO A 127 38.09 -14.32 21.05
C PRO A 127 36.73 -14.15 20.39
N LEU A 128 35.76 -13.58 21.12
CA LEU A 128 34.41 -13.35 20.62
C LEU A 128 34.33 -12.26 19.54
N SER A 129 35.36 -11.41 19.39
CA SER A 129 35.44 -10.45 18.29
C SER A 129 35.72 -11.09 16.92
N GLY A 130 36.10 -12.38 16.89
CA GLY A 130 36.44 -13.17 15.69
C GLY A 130 35.24 -13.58 14.82
N HIS A 131 34.28 -12.69 14.60
CA HIS A 131 33.04 -13.00 13.88
C HIS A 131 32.86 -12.20 12.58
N LEU A 132 31.93 -12.66 11.73
CA LEU A 132 31.67 -12.08 10.39
C LEU A 132 31.37 -10.58 10.34
N PHE A 133 30.92 -9.99 11.45
CA PHE A 133 30.69 -8.55 11.52
C PHE A 133 31.98 -7.73 11.67
N SER A 134 32.95 -8.19 12.48
CA SER A 134 34.13 -7.40 12.85
C SER A 134 35.41 -7.80 12.13
N MET A 135 35.49 -9.04 11.68
CA MET A 135 36.70 -9.57 11.06
C MET A 135 37.03 -8.83 9.75
N PRO A 136 38.29 -8.43 9.50
CA PRO A 136 38.68 -7.76 8.27
C PRO A 136 39.34 -8.73 7.25
N GLY A 137 39.37 -8.28 5.99
CA GLY A 137 40.24 -8.77 4.94
C GLY A 137 40.07 -10.25 4.57
N LYS A 138 41.21 -10.93 4.35
CA LYS A 138 41.24 -12.33 3.91
C LYS A 138 40.60 -13.29 4.91
N LYS A 139 40.76 -13.03 6.22
CA LYS A 139 40.15 -13.86 7.28
C LYS A 139 38.63 -13.83 7.18
N TRP A 140 38.06 -12.64 7.02
CA TRP A 140 36.62 -12.47 6.80
C TRP A 140 36.13 -13.19 5.56
N ARG A 141 36.85 -13.09 4.43
CA ARG A 141 36.48 -13.75 3.18
C ARG A 141 36.45 -15.28 3.34
N ASN A 142 37.43 -15.83 4.05
CA ASN A 142 37.48 -17.27 4.35
C ASN A 142 36.31 -17.67 5.26
N LEU A 143 36.09 -16.96 6.36
CA LEU A 143 34.99 -17.24 7.28
C LEU A 143 33.62 -17.11 6.60
N ARG A 144 33.42 -16.09 5.75
CA ARG A 144 32.18 -15.90 4.97
C ARG A 144 31.93 -17.08 4.05
N THR A 145 32.98 -17.59 3.40
CA THR A 145 32.88 -18.77 2.54
C THR A 145 32.45 -20.00 3.34
N LYS A 146 33.02 -20.22 4.54
CA LYS A 146 32.61 -21.30 5.45
C LYS A 146 31.16 -21.19 5.90
N MET A 147 30.72 -19.97 6.23
CA MET A 147 29.41 -19.70 6.84
C MET A 147 28.26 -19.54 5.83
N THR A 148 28.52 -19.29 4.55
CA THR A 148 27.45 -19.06 3.56
C THR A 148 26.42 -20.20 3.50
N PRO A 149 26.81 -21.49 3.58
CA PRO A 149 25.86 -22.60 3.55
C PRO A 149 24.91 -22.69 4.75
N THR A 150 25.21 -22.05 5.90
CA THR A 150 24.39 -22.16 7.12
C THR A 150 23.11 -21.32 7.07
N PHE A 151 22.95 -20.48 6.06
CA PHE A 151 21.87 -19.50 5.97
C PHE A 151 21.09 -19.57 4.65
N THR A 152 21.01 -20.75 4.03
CA THR A 152 20.08 -20.94 2.91
C THR A 152 18.63 -20.89 3.41
N LEU A 153 17.69 -20.62 2.50
CA LEU A 153 16.26 -20.61 2.82
C LEU A 153 15.82 -21.94 3.46
N GLY A 154 16.32 -23.07 2.96
CA GLY A 154 16.00 -24.39 3.51
C GLY A 154 16.53 -24.57 4.94
N LYS A 155 17.76 -24.12 5.25
CA LYS A 155 18.29 -24.16 6.63
C LYS A 155 17.50 -23.25 7.58
N ILE A 156 17.07 -22.07 7.13
CA ILE A 156 16.20 -21.19 7.93
C ILE A 156 14.82 -21.85 8.15
N LYS A 157 14.25 -22.49 7.12
CA LYS A 157 12.99 -23.25 7.25
C LYS A 157 13.13 -24.43 8.21
N GLN A 158 14.29 -25.08 8.28
CA GLN A 158 14.57 -26.15 9.25
C GLN A 158 14.57 -25.65 10.71
N MET A 159 15.01 -24.41 10.96
CA MET A 159 15.01 -23.79 12.29
C MET A 159 13.62 -23.26 12.70
N PHE A 160 12.69 -23.12 11.75
CA PHE A 160 11.36 -22.55 11.97
C PHE A 160 10.57 -23.17 13.13
N PRO A 161 10.55 -24.51 13.33
CA PRO A 161 9.82 -25.12 14.45
C PRO A 161 10.27 -24.61 15.82
N ILE A 162 11.57 -24.31 15.99
CA ILE A 162 12.12 -23.77 17.25
C ILE A 162 11.61 -22.35 17.49
N VAL A 163 11.63 -21.52 16.45
CA VAL A 163 11.11 -20.14 16.53
C VAL A 163 9.61 -20.14 16.84
N LYS A 164 8.86 -21.05 16.19
CA LYS A 164 7.42 -21.24 16.44
C LYS A 164 7.16 -21.66 17.88
N GLU A 165 7.91 -22.60 18.44
CA GLU A 165 7.77 -23.03 19.84
C GLU A 165 7.92 -21.83 20.80
N CYS A 166 8.95 -21.00 20.63
CA CYS A 166 9.12 -19.80 21.43
C CYS A 166 7.99 -18.76 21.21
N GLY A 167 7.42 -18.68 20.00
CA GLY A 167 6.27 -17.83 19.70
C GLY A 167 5.00 -18.29 20.43
N ASP A 168 4.78 -19.60 20.44
CA ASP A 168 3.67 -20.24 21.18
C ASP A 168 3.84 -20.00 22.70
N GLU A 169 5.06 -20.10 23.24
CA GLU A 169 5.40 -19.79 24.64
C GLU A 169 5.15 -18.31 24.99
N LEU A 170 5.56 -17.39 24.11
CA LEU A 170 5.28 -15.96 24.27
C LEU A 170 3.77 -15.69 24.37
N ALA A 171 2.99 -16.30 23.47
CA ALA A 171 1.54 -16.16 23.47
C ALA A 171 0.92 -16.72 24.77
N ASN A 172 1.36 -17.90 25.22
CA ASN A 172 0.88 -18.52 26.45
C ASN A 172 1.25 -17.71 27.70
N TYR A 173 2.45 -17.13 27.74
CA TYR A 173 2.87 -16.25 28.83
C TYR A 173 1.94 -15.03 28.93
N LEU A 174 1.59 -14.41 27.79
CA LEU A 174 0.66 -13.27 27.79
C LEU A 174 -0.77 -13.66 28.17
N ASP A 175 -1.24 -14.88 27.84
CA ASP A 175 -2.55 -15.36 28.30
C ASP A 175 -2.66 -15.28 29.83
N SER A 176 -1.57 -15.58 30.56
CA SER A 176 -1.51 -15.45 32.03
C SER A 176 -1.56 -14.00 32.53
N LYS A 177 -1.07 -13.03 31.74
CA LYS A 177 -1.00 -11.60 32.10
C LYS A 177 -2.28 -10.84 31.74
N VAL A 178 -2.94 -11.20 30.64
CA VAL A 178 -4.24 -10.63 30.25
C VAL A 178 -5.29 -10.84 31.34
N GLN A 179 -5.25 -11.98 32.03
CA GLN A 179 -6.14 -12.27 33.16
C GLN A 179 -5.96 -11.31 34.35
N MET A 180 -4.77 -10.72 34.50
CA MET A 180 -4.45 -9.79 35.60
C MET A 180 -4.87 -8.34 35.30
N ARG A 181 -5.20 -8.01 34.03
CA ARG A 181 -5.50 -6.64 33.54
C ARG A 181 -4.39 -5.61 33.76
N ASP A 182 -3.15 -6.06 33.93
CA ASP A 182 -1.99 -5.18 34.09
C ASP A 182 -1.54 -4.60 32.73
N SER A 183 -0.91 -3.43 32.77
CA SER A 183 -0.18 -2.90 31.62
C SER A 183 1.14 -3.65 31.44
N ILE A 184 1.54 -3.87 30.19
CA ILE A 184 2.69 -4.70 29.84
C ILE A 184 3.72 -3.85 29.09
N GLU A 185 5.00 -3.96 29.49
CA GLU A 185 6.11 -3.36 28.74
C GLU A 185 6.52 -4.31 27.60
N MET A 186 5.98 -4.05 26.40
CA MET A 186 6.23 -4.88 25.21
C MET A 186 7.70 -4.91 24.78
N LYS A 187 8.51 -3.89 25.02
CA LYS A 187 9.95 -3.92 24.74
C LYS A 187 10.65 -4.98 25.56
N ASP A 188 10.36 -5.08 26.86
CA ASP A 188 10.95 -6.12 27.72
C ASP A 188 10.43 -7.51 27.33
N ILE A 189 9.14 -7.65 27.01
CA ILE A 189 8.57 -8.93 26.57
C ILE A 189 9.20 -9.41 25.26
N PHE A 190 9.29 -8.55 24.23
CA PHE A 190 9.93 -8.91 22.97
C PHE A 190 11.41 -9.21 23.16
N ALA A 191 12.08 -8.46 24.02
CA ALA A 191 13.47 -8.70 24.37
C ALA A 191 13.65 -10.11 24.98
N ARG A 192 12.79 -10.51 25.92
CA ARG A 192 12.84 -11.85 26.53
C ARG A 192 12.52 -12.96 25.54
N TYR A 193 11.55 -12.74 24.66
CA TYR A 193 11.21 -13.65 23.56
C TYR A 193 12.38 -13.84 22.58
N THR A 194 13.00 -12.76 22.10
CA THR A 194 14.12 -12.88 21.16
C THR A 194 15.35 -13.51 21.81
N THR A 195 15.60 -13.25 23.11
CA THR A 195 16.63 -13.97 23.86
C THR A 195 16.35 -15.48 23.85
N ASP A 196 15.11 -15.93 24.12
CA ASP A 196 14.76 -17.35 24.09
C ASP A 196 14.93 -17.98 22.70
N VAL A 197 14.47 -17.30 21.64
CA VAL A 197 14.66 -17.76 20.27
C VAL A 197 16.14 -17.96 19.95
N ILE A 198 16.99 -16.98 20.28
CA ILE A 198 18.41 -17.04 19.92
C ILE A 198 19.18 -18.03 20.80
N MET A 199 18.91 -18.11 22.09
CA MET A 199 19.54 -19.12 22.95
C MET A 199 19.18 -20.54 22.49
N SER A 200 17.93 -20.75 22.09
CA SER A 200 17.42 -22.03 21.61
C SER A 200 18.00 -22.41 20.26
N THR A 201 18.26 -21.44 19.36
CA THR A 201 18.76 -21.69 18.00
C THR A 201 20.29 -21.64 17.88
N ALA A 202 20.97 -20.66 18.48
CA ALA A 202 22.42 -20.45 18.34
C ALA A 202 23.26 -21.15 19.41
N PHE A 203 22.70 -21.36 20.60
CA PHE A 203 23.36 -22.09 21.68
C PHE A 203 22.71 -23.44 21.97
N GLY A 204 21.55 -23.70 21.38
CA GLY A 204 20.89 -24.99 21.54
C GLY A 204 20.22 -25.20 22.90
N ILE A 205 19.99 -24.13 23.66
CA ILE A 205 19.53 -24.15 25.06
C ILE A 205 18.16 -23.50 25.19
N LYS A 206 17.27 -24.14 25.94
CA LYS A 206 16.01 -23.53 26.35
C LYS A 206 16.23 -22.63 27.57
N SER A 207 16.29 -21.31 27.35
CA SER A 207 16.67 -20.35 28.39
C SER A 207 15.54 -19.92 29.33
N ASN A 208 14.27 -20.06 28.94
CA ASN A 208 13.08 -19.66 29.72
C ASN A 208 13.11 -18.19 30.20
N CYS A 209 13.69 -17.30 29.39
CA CYS A 209 13.75 -15.87 29.66
C CYS A 209 12.36 -15.21 29.60
N ILE A 210 11.42 -15.71 28.80
CA ILE A 210 10.01 -15.25 28.76
C ILE A 210 9.35 -15.36 30.15
N GLU A 211 9.69 -16.39 30.93
CA GLU A 211 9.13 -16.60 32.27
C GLU A 211 9.95 -15.91 33.38
N ASP A 212 11.29 -15.98 33.33
CA ASP A 212 12.18 -15.34 34.32
C ASP A 212 12.82 -14.03 33.80
N PRO A 213 12.41 -12.84 34.30
CA PRO A 213 12.95 -11.57 33.82
C PRO A 213 14.41 -11.32 34.26
N ASN A 214 14.86 -12.02 35.31
CA ASN A 214 16.17 -11.84 35.93
C ASN A 214 17.16 -12.96 35.55
N ASN A 215 16.85 -13.67 34.47
CA ASN A 215 17.64 -14.77 33.97
C ASN A 215 19.11 -14.36 33.71
N GLU A 216 20.04 -15.28 33.95
CA GLU A 216 21.48 -15.04 33.81
C GLU A 216 21.88 -14.58 32.40
N TYR A 217 21.24 -15.13 31.35
CA TYR A 217 21.50 -14.73 29.97
C TYR A 217 21.18 -13.24 29.74
N ARG A 218 20.07 -12.75 30.33
CA ARG A 218 19.66 -11.33 30.29
C ARG A 218 20.65 -10.42 31.05
N LYS A 219 21.27 -10.91 32.12
CA LYS A 219 22.30 -10.16 32.86
C LYS A 219 23.56 -9.98 32.02
N HIS A 220 24.02 -11.03 31.35
CA HIS A 220 25.17 -10.94 30.44
C HIS A 220 24.86 -10.10 29.20
N GLU A 221 23.64 -10.16 28.69
CA GLU A 221 23.16 -9.32 27.60
C GLU A 221 23.17 -7.82 27.95
N LYS A 222 22.60 -7.42 29.09
CA LYS A 222 22.63 -6.03 29.55
C LYS A 222 24.06 -5.50 29.67
N LYS A 223 24.99 -6.30 30.18
CA LYS A 223 26.42 -5.94 30.26
C LYS A 223 27.06 -5.67 28.89
N ILE A 224 26.59 -6.30 27.81
CA ILE A 224 27.08 -6.06 26.44
C ILE A 224 26.59 -4.70 25.92
N PHE A 225 25.37 -4.28 26.27
CA PHE A 225 24.76 -3.06 25.74
C PHE A 225 24.89 -1.82 26.64
N GLU A 226 25.29 -1.96 27.91
CA GLU A 226 25.54 -0.86 28.86
C GLU A 226 26.93 -0.18 28.68
N MET A 227 27.50 -0.24 27.48
CA MET A 227 28.80 0.36 27.19
C MET A 227 28.76 1.89 27.16
N ASN A 228 29.74 2.53 27.80
CA ASN A 228 29.90 3.99 27.73
C ASN A 228 30.20 4.44 26.29
N THR A 229 29.62 5.57 25.88
CA THR A 229 29.78 6.23 24.58
C THR A 229 31.23 6.34 24.11
N ILE A 230 32.19 6.54 25.04
CA ILE A 230 33.62 6.60 24.69
C ILE A 230 34.10 5.24 24.13
N TRP A 231 33.73 4.12 24.75
CA TRP A 231 34.10 2.78 24.27
C TRP A 231 33.49 2.46 22.91
N ILE A 232 32.22 2.84 22.71
CA ILE A 232 31.54 2.70 21.42
C ILE A 232 32.26 3.52 20.35
N ALA A 233 32.65 4.77 20.66
CA ALA A 233 33.38 5.60 19.72
C ALA A 233 34.78 5.03 19.40
N LEU A 234 35.48 4.49 20.40
CA LEU A 234 36.79 3.85 20.19
C LEU A 234 36.67 2.62 19.27
N PHE A 235 35.66 1.79 19.50
CA PHE A 235 35.36 0.59 18.71
C PHE A 235 35.10 0.91 17.23
N TRP A 236 34.25 1.91 16.96
CA TRP A 236 33.80 2.24 15.61
C TRP A 236 34.80 3.08 14.81
N PHE A 237 35.53 3.98 15.47
CA PHE A 237 36.28 5.02 14.76
C PHE A 237 37.79 4.98 15.00
N THR A 238 38.24 4.32 16.07
CA THR A 238 39.65 4.30 16.47
C THR A 238 40.11 2.93 16.99
N PRO A 239 39.82 1.82 16.30
CA PRO A 239 40.11 0.47 16.81
C PRO A 239 41.60 0.23 17.08
N ASN A 240 42.48 0.92 16.34
CA ASN A 240 43.93 0.85 16.53
C ASN A 240 44.38 1.26 17.96
N ILE A 241 43.64 2.14 18.63
CA ILE A 241 43.94 2.53 20.03
C ILE A 241 43.62 1.36 20.96
N MET A 242 42.46 0.73 20.77
CA MET A 242 42.09 -0.45 21.55
C MET A 242 43.07 -1.60 21.35
N GLU A 243 43.55 -1.78 20.11
CA GLU A 243 44.58 -2.77 19.78
C GLU A 243 45.92 -2.45 20.46
N LEU A 244 46.38 -1.19 20.39
CA LEU A 244 47.64 -0.75 21.00
C LEU A 244 47.68 -1.00 22.51
N PHE A 245 46.57 -0.76 23.20
CA PHE A 245 46.45 -0.97 24.65
C PHE A 245 45.91 -2.35 25.04
N SER A 246 45.67 -3.24 24.07
CA SER A 246 45.11 -4.58 24.31
C SER A 246 43.82 -4.58 25.12
N ILE A 247 42.92 -3.63 24.82
CA ILE A 247 41.65 -3.49 25.53
C ILE A 247 40.56 -4.28 24.81
N PRO A 248 39.96 -5.32 25.43
CA PRO A 248 38.86 -6.07 24.83
C PRO A 248 37.58 -5.22 24.78
N ILE A 249 36.73 -5.45 23.77
CA ILE A 249 35.43 -4.79 23.68
C ILE A 249 34.40 -5.53 24.54
N THR A 250 34.50 -6.86 24.56
CA THR A 250 33.63 -7.72 25.35
C THR A 250 34.21 -7.90 26.76
N PRO A 251 33.42 -7.67 27.83
CA PRO A 251 33.89 -7.92 29.19
C PRO A 251 34.31 -9.38 29.39
N GLN A 252 35.42 -9.62 30.09
CA GLN A 252 35.99 -10.97 30.25
C GLN A 252 35.04 -11.97 30.92
N SER A 253 34.13 -11.52 31.79
CA SER A 253 33.08 -12.35 32.37
C SER A 253 32.06 -12.84 31.34
N VAL A 254 31.73 -12.00 30.34
CA VAL A 254 30.85 -12.35 29.22
C VAL A 254 31.59 -13.31 28.26
N THR A 255 32.86 -13.02 27.96
CA THR A 255 33.70 -13.89 27.13
C THR A 255 33.79 -15.30 27.70
N SER A 256 34.13 -15.43 28.97
CA SER A 256 34.27 -16.74 29.62
C SER A 256 32.95 -17.49 29.66
N PHE A 257 31.85 -16.79 29.94
CA PHE A 257 30.51 -17.37 29.99
C PHE A 257 30.10 -17.99 28.64
N PHE A 258 30.12 -17.23 27.55
CA PHE A 258 29.68 -17.74 26.24
C PHE A 258 30.64 -18.78 25.65
N MET A 259 31.96 -18.65 25.91
CA MET A 259 32.95 -19.64 25.51
C MET A 259 32.72 -21.00 26.19
N ASN A 260 32.44 -21.01 27.49
CA ASN A 260 32.15 -22.24 28.22
C ASN A 260 30.79 -22.80 27.82
N LEU A 261 29.77 -21.95 27.75
CA LEU A 261 28.40 -22.34 27.40
C LEU A 261 28.34 -23.05 26.05
N PHE A 262 28.98 -22.48 25.02
CA PHE A 262 28.98 -23.10 23.69
C PHE A 262 29.75 -24.41 23.70
N ARG A 263 30.95 -24.44 24.28
CA ARG A 263 31.80 -25.62 24.35
C ARG A 263 31.12 -26.79 25.06
N GLU A 264 30.59 -26.57 26.26
CA GLU A 264 29.92 -27.60 27.05
C GLU A 264 28.72 -28.19 26.31
N ASN A 265 27.95 -27.38 25.58
CA ASN A 265 26.81 -27.87 24.79
C ASN A 265 27.25 -28.65 23.55
N VAL A 266 28.31 -28.21 22.85
CA VAL A 266 28.86 -28.98 21.72
C VAL A 266 29.37 -30.33 22.21
N GLU A 267 30.19 -30.34 23.26
CA GLU A 267 30.74 -31.57 23.85
C GLU A 267 29.62 -32.50 24.34
N TYR A 268 28.60 -31.96 25.00
CA TYR A 268 27.44 -32.73 25.46
C TYR A 268 26.67 -33.35 24.28
N ARG A 269 26.41 -32.59 23.21
CA ARG A 269 25.71 -33.10 22.02
C ARG A 269 26.50 -34.18 21.29
N GLN A 270 27.80 -33.98 21.14
CA GLN A 270 28.70 -34.95 20.51
C GLN A 270 28.79 -36.25 21.33
N ALA A 271 28.88 -36.15 22.66
CA ALA A 271 28.93 -37.32 23.54
C ALA A 271 27.63 -38.15 23.53
N HIS A 272 26.48 -37.50 23.32
CA HIS A 272 25.16 -38.14 23.35
C HIS A 272 24.52 -38.33 21.96
N ASN A 273 25.22 -38.02 20.87
CA ASN A 273 24.73 -38.08 19.49
C ASN A 273 23.40 -37.32 19.28
N ILE A 274 23.27 -36.14 19.90
CA ILE A 274 22.06 -35.31 19.80
C ILE A 274 22.13 -34.46 18.53
N ILE A 275 21.20 -34.69 17.61
CA ILE A 275 20.99 -33.86 16.43
C ILE A 275 19.74 -33.02 16.65
N ARG A 276 19.90 -31.70 16.63
CA ARG A 276 18.81 -30.73 16.69
C ARG A 276 19.00 -29.79 15.53
N HIS A 277 18.02 -29.63 14.65
CA HIS A 277 18.14 -28.81 13.42
C HIS A 277 18.16 -27.30 13.72
N ASP A 278 19.13 -26.87 14.51
CA ASP A 278 19.38 -25.50 14.93
C ASP A 278 20.69 -24.97 14.35
N PHE A 279 21.01 -23.71 14.60
CA PHE A 279 22.23 -23.10 14.06
C PHE A 279 23.50 -23.72 14.68
N MET A 280 23.43 -24.14 15.95
CA MET A 280 24.55 -24.83 16.61
C MET A 280 24.90 -26.15 15.89
N ASP A 281 23.92 -26.95 15.48
CA ASP A 281 24.17 -28.18 14.70
C ASP A 281 24.88 -27.91 13.37
N LEU A 282 24.52 -26.81 12.70
CA LEU A 282 25.23 -26.38 11.48
C LEU A 282 26.68 -25.97 11.78
N LEU A 283 26.94 -25.33 12.93
CA LEU A 283 28.30 -25.02 13.37
C LEU A 283 29.09 -26.28 13.75
N ILE A 284 28.46 -27.26 14.40
CA ILE A 284 29.08 -28.57 14.72
C ILE A 284 29.47 -29.29 13.43
N GLN A 285 28.62 -29.31 12.40
CA GLN A 285 28.97 -29.88 11.09
C GLN A 285 30.20 -29.20 10.46
N LEU A 286 30.32 -27.87 10.58
CA LEU A 286 31.48 -27.12 10.11
C LEU A 286 32.75 -27.38 10.95
N ILE A 287 32.61 -27.66 12.25
CA ILE A 287 33.71 -28.08 13.13
C ILE A 287 34.18 -29.50 12.74
N ASP A 288 33.25 -30.44 12.59
CA ASP A 288 33.58 -31.86 12.44
C ASP A 288 33.98 -32.23 11.01
N LYS A 289 33.21 -31.78 10.01
CA LYS A 289 33.37 -32.17 8.60
C LYS A 289 33.90 -31.04 7.71
N GLY A 290 33.73 -29.78 8.12
CA GLY A 290 34.15 -28.60 7.34
C GLY A 290 33.17 -28.18 6.23
N TYR A 291 32.00 -28.81 6.15
CA TYR A 291 30.89 -28.45 5.26
C TYR A 291 29.56 -28.77 5.94
N VAL A 292 28.46 -28.25 5.39
CA VAL A 292 27.09 -28.49 5.87
C VAL A 292 26.39 -29.45 4.91
N ASP A 293 25.65 -30.43 5.45
CA ASP A 293 24.96 -31.44 4.65
C ASP A 293 23.83 -30.82 3.79
N PRO A 294 23.69 -31.20 2.49
CA PRO A 294 22.68 -30.65 1.59
C PRO A 294 21.25 -31.04 1.98
N GLU A 295 20.28 -30.20 1.59
CA GLU A 295 18.91 -30.13 2.13
C GLU A 295 18.06 -31.41 2.01
N ASN A 296 18.47 -32.41 1.21
CA ASN A 296 17.71 -33.65 0.92
C ASN A 296 18.52 -34.95 1.02
N SER A 297 19.56 -35.04 1.84
CA SER A 297 20.33 -36.28 2.00
C SER A 297 19.64 -37.26 2.97
N THR A 298 18.60 -37.96 2.49
CA THR A 298 18.21 -39.24 3.08
C THR A 298 19.20 -40.29 2.56
N ASN A 299 20.14 -40.69 3.42
CA ASN A 299 21.04 -41.84 3.34
C ASN A 299 21.76 -42.16 2.01
N THR A 300 23.09 -42.27 2.12
CA THR A 300 24.03 -43.01 1.24
C THR A 300 24.24 -42.49 -0.18
N THR A 301 25.17 -41.54 -0.34
CA THR A 301 26.30 -41.70 -1.30
C THR A 301 27.44 -40.75 -0.91
N THR A 302 28.58 -41.30 -0.50
CA THR A 302 29.85 -40.59 -0.30
C THR A 302 30.45 -40.23 -1.66
N THR A 303 30.16 -39.04 -2.16
CA THR A 303 31.01 -38.42 -3.19
C THR A 303 32.14 -37.66 -2.50
N GLU A 304 33.34 -38.25 -2.54
CA GLU A 304 34.60 -37.62 -2.18
C GLU A 304 34.86 -36.41 -3.10
N THR A 305 34.41 -35.23 -2.67
CA THR A 305 34.93 -33.97 -3.21
C THR A 305 36.14 -33.57 -2.37
N THR A 306 37.31 -33.93 -2.85
CA THR A 306 38.61 -33.42 -2.41
C THR A 306 38.67 -31.90 -2.61
N SER A 307 38.32 -31.14 -1.58
CA SER A 307 38.73 -29.74 -1.45
C SER A 307 39.30 -29.55 -0.05
N SER A 308 40.49 -28.96 0.04
CA SER A 308 41.25 -28.70 1.28
C SER A 308 40.33 -28.29 2.45
N ILE A 309 40.10 -29.20 3.39
CA ILE A 309 39.09 -29.05 4.45
C ILE A 309 39.53 -27.94 5.41
N ASN A 310 38.90 -26.77 5.32
CA ASN A 310 39.14 -25.66 6.22
C ASN A 310 38.03 -25.64 7.30
N LYS A 311 38.16 -26.55 8.28
CA LYS A 311 37.21 -26.70 9.41
C LYS A 311 37.05 -25.40 10.21
N LEU A 312 35.95 -25.26 10.93
CA LEU A 312 35.75 -24.18 11.90
C LEU A 312 36.37 -24.57 13.24
N THR A 313 37.07 -23.64 13.89
CA THR A 313 37.54 -23.86 15.27
C THR A 313 36.41 -23.64 16.28
N MET A 314 36.56 -24.19 17.49
CA MET A 314 35.57 -23.98 18.58
C MET A 314 35.41 -22.49 18.89
N GLU A 315 36.51 -21.75 18.90
CA GLU A 315 36.54 -20.30 19.10
C GLU A 315 35.78 -19.55 17.99
N GLU A 316 36.06 -19.86 16.72
CA GLU A 316 35.36 -19.23 15.58
C GLU A 316 33.86 -19.55 15.57
N ALA A 317 33.48 -20.78 15.93
CA ALA A 317 32.08 -21.21 16.05
C ALA A 317 31.38 -20.46 17.18
N THR A 318 31.99 -20.40 18.35
CA THR A 318 31.45 -19.67 19.51
C THR A 318 31.28 -18.19 19.18
N ALA A 319 32.24 -17.58 18.51
CA ALA A 319 32.15 -16.18 18.06
C ALA A 319 30.97 -15.97 17.08
N GLN A 320 30.66 -16.95 16.21
CA GLN A 320 29.49 -16.87 15.32
C GLN A 320 28.17 -16.96 16.07
N SER A 321 28.04 -17.87 17.05
CA SER A 321 26.84 -17.93 17.90
C SER A 321 26.68 -16.67 18.75
N TYR A 322 27.78 -16.11 19.24
CA TYR A 322 27.78 -14.87 20.02
C TYR A 322 27.32 -13.65 19.21
N ILE A 323 27.79 -13.47 17.97
CA ILE A 323 27.28 -12.36 17.13
C ILE A 323 25.80 -12.57 16.76
N PHE A 324 25.36 -13.83 16.62
CA PHE A 324 23.95 -14.12 16.39
C PHE A 324 23.08 -13.73 17.58
N PHE A 325 23.58 -13.93 18.81
CA PHE A 325 22.99 -13.42 20.05
C PHE A 325 22.84 -11.90 20.06
N ILE A 326 23.94 -11.17 19.87
CA ILE A 326 23.91 -9.70 19.89
C ILE A 326 23.00 -9.14 18.79
N ALA A 327 23.14 -9.64 17.57
CA ALA A 327 22.41 -9.12 16.42
C ALA A 327 20.93 -9.50 16.46
N GLY A 328 20.63 -10.75 16.85
CA GLY A 328 19.27 -11.31 16.86
C GLY A 328 18.41 -10.79 18.01
N TYR A 329 19.01 -10.37 19.11
CA TYR A 329 18.27 -9.88 20.27
C TYR A 329 17.71 -8.45 20.09
N GLU A 330 18.57 -7.43 20.17
CA GLU A 330 18.15 -6.02 20.38
C GLU A 330 17.48 -5.45 19.14
N THR A 331 17.98 -5.81 17.95
CA THR A 331 17.43 -5.30 16.69
C THR A 331 16.03 -5.85 16.43
N SER A 332 15.82 -7.14 16.70
CA SER A 332 14.55 -7.81 16.41
C SER A 332 13.49 -7.48 17.47
N SER A 333 13.89 -7.33 18.74
CA SER A 333 13.00 -6.90 19.81
C SER A 333 12.52 -5.46 19.59
N THR A 334 13.44 -4.56 19.22
CA THR A 334 13.13 -3.17 18.89
C THR A 334 12.17 -3.08 17.70
N THR A 335 12.43 -3.84 16.63
CA THR A 335 11.54 -3.87 15.46
C THR A 335 10.15 -4.39 15.82
N GLY A 336 10.04 -5.49 16.56
CA GLY A 336 8.75 -6.02 17.01
C GLY A 336 7.98 -5.03 17.89
N THR A 337 8.69 -4.33 18.78
CA THR A 337 8.11 -3.30 19.66
C THR A 337 7.54 -2.12 18.87
N PHE A 338 8.30 -1.57 17.93
CA PHE A 338 7.83 -0.43 17.11
C PHE A 338 6.69 -0.85 16.17
N ALA A 339 6.70 -2.06 15.64
CA ALA A 339 5.60 -2.58 14.84
C ALA A 339 4.29 -2.61 15.65
N LEU A 340 4.32 -3.14 16.88
CA LEU A 340 3.15 -3.10 17.75
C LEU A 340 2.75 -1.68 18.16
N TYR A 341 3.71 -0.81 18.41
CA TYR A 341 3.44 0.59 18.76
C TYR A 341 2.69 1.34 17.64
N GLU A 342 3.09 1.15 16.38
CA GLU A 342 2.41 1.75 15.22
C GLU A 342 1.03 1.12 15.01
N LEU A 343 0.91 -0.21 15.12
CA LEU A 343 -0.37 -0.90 15.02
C LEU A 343 -1.35 -0.49 16.13
N ALA A 344 -0.86 -0.25 17.34
CA ALA A 344 -1.66 0.21 18.47
C ALA A 344 -2.16 1.66 18.30
N GLN A 345 -1.51 2.48 17.46
CA GLN A 345 -2.00 3.81 17.09
C GLN A 345 -2.97 3.79 15.91
N HIS A 346 -2.87 2.78 15.04
CA HIS A 346 -3.64 2.65 13.81
C HIS A 346 -4.52 1.40 13.85
N HIS A 347 -5.62 1.47 14.61
CA HIS A 347 -6.51 0.32 14.85
C HIS A 347 -7.14 -0.26 13.57
N ASP A 348 -7.38 0.57 12.56
CA ASP A 348 -7.85 0.15 11.24
C ASP A 348 -6.83 -0.77 10.53
N MET A 349 -5.55 -0.41 10.60
CA MET A 349 -4.44 -1.20 10.06
C MET A 349 -4.21 -2.47 10.88
N GLN A 350 -4.32 -2.37 12.21
CA GLN A 350 -4.25 -3.53 13.10
C GLN A 350 -5.35 -4.55 12.79
N ASP A 351 -6.58 -4.10 12.59
CA ASP A 351 -7.70 -4.95 12.22
C ASP A 351 -7.49 -5.64 10.87
N LYS A 352 -6.90 -4.94 9.90
CA LYS A 352 -6.54 -5.51 8.59
C LYS A 352 -5.50 -6.61 8.73
N VAL A 353 -4.45 -6.39 9.52
CA VAL A 353 -3.38 -7.38 9.76
C VAL A 353 -3.89 -8.59 10.51
N CYS A 354 -4.65 -8.39 11.60
CA CYS A 354 -5.24 -9.50 12.36
C CYS A 354 -6.10 -10.38 11.44
N LYS A 355 -6.90 -9.75 10.57
CA LYS A 355 -7.74 -10.48 9.62
C LYS A 355 -6.93 -11.28 8.60
N GLU A 356 -5.87 -10.70 8.01
CA GLU A 356 -4.99 -11.44 7.10
C GLU A 356 -4.31 -12.61 7.81
N ILE A 357 -3.85 -12.41 9.05
CA ILE A 357 -3.27 -13.46 9.88
C ILE A 357 -4.26 -14.60 10.06
N ASP A 358 -5.50 -14.31 10.48
CA ASP A 358 -6.54 -15.32 10.69
C ASP A 358 -6.84 -16.11 9.40
N GLU A 359 -6.93 -15.41 8.26
CA GLU A 359 -7.16 -16.04 6.94
C GLU A 359 -6.00 -16.97 6.55
N MET A 360 -4.75 -16.54 6.76
CA MET A 360 -3.58 -17.35 6.40
C MET A 360 -3.37 -18.53 7.36
N LEU A 361 -3.60 -18.34 8.65
CA LEU A 361 -3.55 -19.44 9.63
C LEU A 361 -4.63 -20.48 9.33
N ALA A 362 -5.85 -20.05 8.97
CA ALA A 362 -6.91 -20.97 8.55
C ALA A 362 -6.56 -21.74 7.27
N LYS A 363 -5.96 -21.06 6.28
CA LYS A 363 -5.55 -21.67 5.01
C LYS A 363 -4.49 -22.76 5.18
N HIS A 364 -3.52 -22.55 6.06
CA HIS A 364 -2.36 -23.43 6.22
C HIS A 364 -2.46 -24.40 7.42
N GLY A 365 -3.58 -24.38 8.16
CA GLY A 365 -3.78 -25.26 9.32
C GLY A 365 -2.98 -24.84 10.56
N GLY A 366 -2.67 -23.55 10.69
CA GLY A 366 -1.88 -22.97 11.76
C GLY A 366 -0.66 -22.19 11.25
N LEU A 367 0.23 -21.82 12.17
CA LEU A 367 1.42 -21.04 11.85
C LEU A 367 2.49 -21.93 11.20
N THR A 368 2.66 -21.79 9.87
CA THR A 368 3.69 -22.47 9.08
C THR A 368 4.67 -21.47 8.46
N TYR A 369 5.85 -21.95 8.02
CA TYR A 369 6.82 -21.10 7.34
C TYR A 369 6.26 -20.52 6.03
N ASP A 370 5.44 -21.31 5.32
CA ASP A 370 4.84 -20.89 4.05
C ASP A 370 3.70 -19.88 4.29
N ALA A 371 2.89 -20.07 5.35
CA ALA A 371 1.88 -19.09 5.77
C ALA A 371 2.48 -17.70 6.03
N LEU A 372 3.62 -17.64 6.71
CA LEU A 372 4.32 -16.39 7.02
C LEU A 372 4.87 -15.64 5.80
N ASN A 373 5.20 -16.37 4.74
CA ASN A 373 5.71 -15.80 3.49
C ASN A 373 4.57 -15.37 2.55
N GLU A 374 3.35 -15.87 2.75
CA GLU A 374 2.16 -15.50 1.96
C GLU A 374 1.40 -14.28 2.53
N MET A 375 1.72 -13.82 3.74
CA MET A 375 1.10 -12.62 4.34
C MET A 375 1.66 -11.33 3.71
N THR A 376 0.89 -10.72 2.80
CA THR A 376 1.27 -9.56 1.97
C THR A 376 0.96 -8.21 2.60
N ASP A 377 -0.19 -8.05 3.27
CA ASP A 377 -0.57 -6.81 3.95
C ASP A 377 0.30 -6.60 5.20
N TYR A 378 0.62 -7.70 5.91
CA TYR A 378 1.63 -7.75 6.94
C TYR A 378 3.00 -7.30 6.40
N GLU A 379 3.40 -7.74 5.20
CA GLU A 379 4.70 -7.39 4.64
C GLU A 379 4.80 -5.90 4.29
N GLU A 380 3.71 -5.29 3.80
CA GLU A 380 3.61 -3.84 3.62
C GLU A 380 3.72 -3.09 4.96
N ILE A 381 3.11 -3.63 6.02
CA ILE A 381 3.16 -3.06 7.37
C ILE A 381 4.49 -3.32 8.07
N SER A 382 5.16 -4.47 7.89
CA SER A 382 6.46 -4.77 8.50
C SER A 382 7.61 -4.09 7.76
N THR A 383 7.47 -3.89 6.44
CA THR A 383 8.43 -3.10 5.65
C THR A 383 8.26 -1.61 5.89
N SER A 384 7.04 -1.14 6.18
CA SER A 384 6.80 0.23 6.64
C SER A 384 7.22 0.41 8.11
N THR A 385 6.81 -0.43 9.07
CA THR A 385 7.15 -0.35 10.52
C THR A 385 8.57 -0.76 10.91
N ASN A 386 9.37 -1.29 9.97
CA ASN A 386 10.81 -1.07 10.10
C ASN A 386 11.04 0.41 10.38
N VAL A 387 12.07 0.75 11.15
CA VAL A 387 12.49 2.12 11.48
C VAL A 387 12.35 3.12 10.30
N LYS A 388 12.38 2.64 9.05
CA LYS A 388 11.86 3.25 7.81
C LYS A 388 10.60 4.14 7.92
N SER A 389 9.42 3.73 8.40
CA SER A 389 8.22 4.61 8.37
C SER A 389 8.26 5.71 9.42
N TYR A 390 8.72 5.38 10.64
CA TYR A 390 8.97 6.36 11.69
C TYR A 390 10.00 7.39 11.24
N LEU A 391 11.08 6.94 10.58
CA LEU A 391 12.05 7.84 9.94
C LEU A 391 11.47 8.58 8.72
N TYR A 392 10.62 7.95 7.89
CA TYR A 392 10.03 8.58 6.70
C TYR A 392 9.07 9.70 7.10
N ARG A 393 8.16 9.44 8.04
CA ARG A 393 7.20 10.43 8.56
C ARG A 393 7.92 11.55 9.31
N ARG A 394 8.96 11.25 10.09
CA ARG A 394 9.71 12.27 10.83
C ARG A 394 10.73 13.03 9.97
N TYR A 395 11.23 12.47 8.86
CA TYR A 395 12.35 13.04 8.12
C TYR A 395 12.16 13.26 6.60
N LYS A 396 10.94 13.06 6.05
CA LYS A 396 10.58 13.41 4.65
C LYS A 396 11.55 12.85 3.59
N LEU A 397 11.79 11.54 3.62
CA LEU A 397 12.48 10.84 2.53
C LEU A 397 11.49 10.66 1.35
N THR A 398 11.97 10.71 0.10
CA THR A 398 11.11 10.70 -1.11
C THR A 398 10.88 9.27 -1.64
N ASP A 399 9.80 9.04 -2.39
CA ASP A 399 9.40 7.71 -2.91
C ASP A 399 10.44 7.01 -3.80
N ASN A 400 11.39 7.75 -4.40
CA ASN A 400 12.43 7.16 -5.24
C ASN A 400 13.49 6.34 -4.47
N GLU A 401 13.58 6.50 -3.15
CA GLU A 401 14.50 5.75 -2.28
C GLU A 401 13.99 4.35 -1.92
N HIS A 402 12.75 4.03 -2.30
CA HIS A 402 12.09 2.75 -2.01
C HIS A 402 12.72 1.55 -2.75
N SER A 403 13.39 1.79 -3.88
CA SER A 403 13.91 0.71 -4.76
C SER A 403 15.22 0.07 -4.29
N CYS A 404 16.10 0.80 -3.59
CA CYS A 404 17.37 0.25 -3.13
C CYS A 404 17.20 -0.72 -1.95
N ALA A 405 16.16 -0.53 -1.12
CA ALA A 405 15.98 -1.36 0.06
C ALA A 405 15.28 -2.71 -0.20
N LYS A 406 14.56 -2.86 -1.33
CA LYS A 406 14.00 -4.16 -1.77
C LYS A 406 15.05 -5.07 -2.42
N GLY A 407 16.14 -4.50 -2.95
CA GLY A 407 17.17 -5.25 -3.69
C GLY A 407 18.29 -5.86 -2.85
N ASP A 408 18.72 -5.20 -1.76
CA ASP A 408 20.02 -5.52 -1.14
C ASP A 408 19.97 -6.23 0.23
N PHE A 409 18.80 -6.33 0.88
CA PHE A 409 18.70 -7.10 2.14
C PHE A 409 18.71 -8.62 1.92
N ASN A 410 18.38 -9.10 0.71
CA ASN A 410 18.44 -10.52 0.34
C ASN A 410 19.88 -11.08 0.29
N HIS A 411 20.91 -10.23 0.39
CA HIS A 411 22.33 -10.66 0.41
C HIS A 411 22.95 -10.73 1.83
N TYR A 412 22.20 -10.33 2.87
CA TYR A 412 22.57 -10.53 4.27
C TYR A 412 21.76 -11.68 4.85
N THR A 413 22.28 -12.86 4.62
CA THR A 413 21.76 -14.16 5.03
C THR A 413 21.32 -14.26 6.52
N SER A 414 21.97 -13.55 7.44
CA SER A 414 21.57 -13.50 8.87
C SER A 414 20.34 -12.61 9.15
N ALA A 415 20.05 -11.63 8.30
CA ALA A 415 18.90 -10.74 8.45
C ALA A 415 17.56 -11.46 8.18
N GLN A 416 17.59 -12.50 7.35
CA GLN A 416 16.41 -13.32 7.05
C GLN A 416 15.91 -14.07 8.29
N PHE A 417 16.80 -14.61 9.12
CA PHE A 417 16.41 -15.24 10.37
C PHE A 417 15.79 -14.22 11.35
N GLY A 418 16.41 -13.04 11.48
CA GLY A 418 15.88 -11.93 12.28
C GLY A 418 14.45 -11.54 11.87
N TYR A 419 14.20 -11.47 10.56
CA TYR A 419 12.87 -11.24 10.01
C TYR A 419 11.87 -12.33 10.40
N VAL A 420 12.25 -13.61 10.26
CA VAL A 420 11.39 -14.75 10.62
C VAL A 420 11.03 -14.72 12.11
N GLN A 421 11.99 -14.51 13.02
CA GLN A 421 11.67 -14.46 14.46
C GLN A 421 10.77 -13.28 14.83
N THR A 422 10.97 -12.10 14.25
CA THR A 422 10.10 -10.94 14.52
C THR A 422 8.69 -11.20 13.99
N LYS A 423 8.57 -11.78 12.79
CA LYS A 423 7.27 -12.17 12.22
C LYS A 423 6.54 -13.18 13.09
N VAL A 424 7.21 -14.25 13.51
CA VAL A 424 6.62 -15.27 14.37
C VAL A 424 6.13 -14.65 15.68
N GLY A 425 6.93 -13.79 16.31
CA GLY A 425 6.54 -13.12 17.55
C GLY A 425 5.30 -12.25 17.36
N LEU A 426 5.27 -11.41 16.32
CA LEU A 426 4.12 -10.55 16.02
C LEU A 426 2.86 -11.33 15.67
N VAL A 427 2.96 -12.37 14.85
CA VAL A 427 1.82 -13.22 14.45
C VAL A 427 1.27 -14.00 15.65
N SER A 428 2.15 -14.52 16.52
CA SER A 428 1.74 -15.23 17.74
C SER A 428 0.94 -14.34 18.69
N LEU A 429 1.20 -13.02 18.66
CA LEU A 429 0.48 -12.03 19.45
C LEU A 429 -0.80 -11.54 18.77
N LEU A 430 -0.72 -11.10 17.52
CA LEU A 430 -1.81 -10.47 16.78
C LEU A 430 -2.92 -11.45 16.35
N SER A 431 -2.62 -12.76 16.31
CA SER A 431 -3.63 -13.81 16.14
C SER A 431 -4.54 -13.98 17.37
N LYS A 432 -4.13 -13.47 18.54
CA LYS A 432 -4.88 -13.62 19.80
C LYS A 432 -5.34 -12.30 20.41
N TYR A 433 -4.58 -11.22 20.23
CA TYR A 433 -4.77 -9.96 20.96
C TYR A 433 -4.84 -8.75 20.05
N LYS A 434 -5.57 -7.75 20.52
CA LYS A 434 -5.48 -6.37 20.05
C LYS A 434 -4.79 -5.51 21.09
N PHE A 435 -3.86 -4.68 20.64
CA PHE A 435 -3.03 -3.82 21.46
C PHE A 435 -3.57 -2.39 21.44
N ASN A 436 -3.62 -1.78 22.62
CA ASN A 436 -3.91 -0.35 22.83
C ASN A 436 -2.72 0.27 23.56
N LEU A 437 -2.41 1.53 23.24
CA LEU A 437 -1.37 2.25 23.98
C LEU A 437 -1.83 2.61 25.39
N HIS A 438 -0.93 2.42 26.37
CA HIS A 438 -1.16 2.88 27.73
C HIS A 438 -1.02 4.42 27.78
N PRO A 439 -1.80 5.15 28.60
CA PRO A 439 -1.70 6.62 28.67
C PRO A 439 -0.33 7.18 29.07
N GLN A 440 0.52 6.36 29.71
CA GLN A 440 1.90 6.72 30.06
C GLN A 440 2.89 6.56 28.90
N THR A 441 2.52 5.86 27.83
CA THR A 441 3.34 5.73 26.63
C THR A 441 3.31 7.06 25.90
N SER A 442 4.43 7.77 25.88
CA SER A 442 4.55 9.05 25.20
C SER A 442 4.35 8.86 23.71
N VAL A 443 3.18 9.21 23.20
CA VAL A 443 2.97 9.44 21.77
C VAL A 443 3.59 10.80 21.48
N PRO A 444 4.64 10.90 20.65
CA PRO A 444 5.09 12.21 20.19
C PRO A 444 3.86 12.90 19.61
N PRO A 445 3.48 14.11 20.06
CA PRO A 445 2.45 14.84 19.34
C PRO A 445 2.89 14.84 17.88
N ASN A 446 1.99 14.51 16.95
CA ASN A 446 2.23 14.76 15.54
C ASN A 446 2.69 16.22 15.47
N GLU A 447 4.00 16.46 15.32
CA GLU A 447 4.51 17.81 15.09
C GLU A 447 3.71 18.28 13.89
N SER A 448 2.98 19.38 14.06
CA SER A 448 2.12 19.91 13.02
C SER A 448 2.95 20.00 11.75
N ALA A 449 2.46 19.37 10.68
CA ALA A 449 3.18 19.33 9.42
C ALA A 449 3.55 20.77 9.02
N VAL A 450 4.84 21.01 8.74
CA VAL A 450 5.30 22.32 8.27
C VAL A 450 4.54 22.65 6.99
N LEU A 451 3.80 23.77 6.98
CA LEU A 451 3.13 24.27 5.79
C LEU A 451 4.17 24.58 4.71
N LEU A 452 3.94 24.08 3.50
CA LEU A 452 4.82 24.27 2.36
C LEU A 452 4.06 24.92 1.21
N THR A 453 4.76 25.67 0.37
CA THR A 453 4.31 26.03 -0.98
C THR A 453 4.32 24.81 -1.91
N ALA A 454 3.73 24.93 -3.10
CA ALA A 454 3.64 23.82 -4.07
C ALA A 454 5.01 23.25 -4.52
N ASN A 455 6.08 24.04 -4.45
CA ASN A 455 7.46 23.58 -4.73
C ASN A 455 8.18 23.01 -3.50
N GLY A 456 7.51 22.88 -2.36
CA GLY A 456 8.04 22.28 -1.13
C GLY A 456 8.82 23.23 -0.21
N ALA A 457 8.81 24.54 -0.44
CA ALA A 457 9.47 25.51 0.45
C ALA A 457 8.61 25.81 1.69
N PRO A 458 9.19 25.91 2.89
CA PRO A 458 8.43 26.16 4.12
C PRO A 458 7.86 27.58 4.16
N ILE A 459 6.61 27.69 4.62
CA ILE A 459 5.90 28.95 4.80
C ILE A 459 6.09 29.43 6.24
N ALA A 460 6.61 30.65 6.41
CA ALA A 460 6.86 31.23 7.73
C ALA A 460 5.60 31.88 8.34
N GLU A 461 4.86 32.64 7.54
CA GLU A 461 3.61 33.31 7.92
C GLU A 461 2.59 33.13 6.81
N LYS A 462 1.38 32.68 7.17
CA LYS A 462 0.30 32.34 6.25
C LYS A 462 -0.95 33.23 6.44
N MET A 463 -0.98 33.99 7.53
CA MET A 463 -2.10 34.85 7.94
C MET A 463 -1.93 36.31 7.50
N ALA A 464 -0.82 36.66 6.83
CA ALA A 464 -0.57 38.00 6.34
C ALA A 464 0.13 37.99 4.98
N SER A 465 -0.29 38.91 4.10
CA SER A 465 0.40 39.18 2.84
C SER A 465 1.68 39.99 3.06
N LEU A 466 2.64 39.87 2.16
CA LEU A 466 3.88 40.63 2.17
C LEU A 466 3.66 42.06 1.67
N THR A 467 3.91 43.04 2.54
CA THR A 467 3.72 44.48 2.26
C THR A 467 4.97 45.32 2.56
N VAL A 468 5.03 46.54 2.03
CA VAL A 468 6.06 47.54 2.39
C VAL A 468 5.69 48.23 3.70
N GLY A 469 5.97 47.56 4.83
CA GLY A 469 5.57 48.02 6.16
C GLY A 469 4.09 47.79 6.47
N PRO A 470 3.63 48.05 7.71
CA PRO A 470 2.31 47.60 8.19
C PRO A 470 1.09 48.17 7.45
N ARG A 471 1.25 49.28 6.70
CA ARG A 471 0.18 49.94 5.94
C ARG A 471 0.58 50.23 4.48
N GLY A 472 1.67 49.62 4.01
CA GLY A 472 2.10 49.77 2.63
C GLY A 472 1.37 48.84 1.67
N PRO A 473 1.59 49.00 0.36
CA PRO A 473 1.00 48.12 -0.66
C PRO A 473 1.59 46.70 -0.59
N MET A 474 0.83 45.74 -1.12
CA MET A 474 1.30 44.36 -1.34
C MET A 474 2.38 44.30 -2.42
N LEU A 475 3.27 43.32 -2.31
CA LEU A 475 4.36 43.10 -3.26
C LEU A 475 4.08 41.91 -4.18
N LEU A 476 4.39 42.05 -5.47
CA LEU A 476 4.28 40.95 -6.45
C LEU A 476 5.22 39.77 -6.12
N GLN A 477 6.29 40.01 -5.36
CA GLN A 477 7.21 38.96 -4.92
C GLN A 477 6.64 38.05 -3.81
N ASP A 478 5.41 38.32 -3.33
CA ASP A 478 4.70 37.44 -2.40
C ASP A 478 4.29 36.12 -3.10
N PHE A 479 5.26 35.22 -3.24
CA PHE A 479 5.05 33.94 -3.90
C PHE A 479 4.05 33.05 -3.15
N VAL A 480 3.99 33.14 -1.81
CA VAL A 480 3.06 32.34 -1.00
C VAL A 480 1.62 32.71 -1.35
N PHE A 481 1.31 34.01 -1.42
CA PHE A 481 0.01 34.49 -1.85
C PHE A 481 -0.32 34.09 -3.30
N LEU A 482 0.63 34.30 -4.23
CA LEU A 482 0.41 34.00 -5.65
C LEU A 482 0.18 32.50 -5.90
N ASP A 483 0.96 31.63 -5.27
CA ASP A 483 0.87 30.17 -5.39
C ASP A 483 -0.53 29.69 -4.96
N GLU A 484 -0.94 30.04 -3.75
CA GLU A 484 -2.25 29.66 -3.21
C GLU A 484 -3.41 30.25 -4.02
N MET A 485 -3.38 31.54 -4.33
CA MET A 485 -4.45 32.20 -5.09
C MET A 485 -4.57 31.61 -6.50
N SER A 486 -3.44 31.23 -7.11
CA SER A 486 -3.44 30.59 -8.43
C SER A 486 -4.11 29.22 -8.42
N HIS A 487 -3.93 28.45 -7.34
CA HIS A 487 -4.59 27.16 -7.15
C HIS A 487 -6.08 27.35 -6.83
N PHE A 488 -6.41 28.25 -5.90
CA PHE A 488 -7.79 28.56 -5.50
C PHE A 488 -8.67 28.92 -6.69
N THR A 489 -8.16 29.80 -7.57
CA THR A 489 -8.88 30.22 -8.79
C THR A 489 -9.06 29.12 -9.84
N ARG A 490 -8.45 27.93 -9.63
CA ARG A 490 -8.50 26.75 -10.52
C ARG A 490 -9.08 25.50 -9.87
N GLU A 491 -9.62 25.61 -8.65
CA GLU A 491 -10.23 24.47 -7.95
C GLU A 491 -11.48 23.91 -8.67
N ARG A 492 -12.18 24.73 -9.45
CA ARG A 492 -13.43 24.32 -10.12
C ARG A 492 -13.13 23.74 -11.49
N THR A 493 -13.56 22.50 -11.70
CA THR A 493 -13.67 21.88 -13.02
C THR A 493 -15.10 22.00 -13.55
N PRO A 494 -15.33 21.88 -14.86
CA PRO A 494 -16.68 21.76 -15.39
C PRO A 494 -17.43 20.61 -14.69
N GLU A 495 -18.65 20.86 -14.25
CA GLU A 495 -19.52 19.79 -13.76
C GLU A 495 -19.93 18.86 -14.91
N ARG A 496 -20.40 17.66 -14.57
CA ARG A 496 -20.97 16.76 -15.57
C ARG A 496 -22.21 17.42 -16.21
N VAL A 497 -22.30 17.40 -17.54
CA VAL A 497 -23.41 18.01 -18.29
C VAL A 497 -24.78 17.49 -17.83
N VAL A 498 -24.84 16.22 -17.43
CA VAL A 498 -25.95 15.58 -16.71
C VAL A 498 -25.38 14.83 -15.51
N HIS A 499 -26.20 14.59 -14.50
CA HIS A 499 -25.81 13.93 -13.26
C HIS A 499 -24.74 14.69 -12.45
N ALA A 500 -24.74 16.03 -12.51
CA ALA A 500 -23.80 16.89 -11.80
C ALA A 500 -23.86 16.64 -10.28
N LYS A 501 -25.04 16.80 -9.66
CA LYS A 501 -25.22 16.54 -8.23
C LYS A 501 -25.23 15.04 -7.93
N GLY A 502 -24.32 14.58 -7.07
CA GLY A 502 -24.23 13.17 -6.71
C GLY A 502 -23.48 12.89 -5.41
N ALA A 503 -23.36 11.60 -5.10
CA ALA A 503 -22.57 11.07 -3.98
C ALA A 503 -21.96 9.73 -4.38
N GLY A 504 -20.81 9.39 -3.81
CA GLY A 504 -20.11 8.15 -4.14
C GLY A 504 -19.65 7.37 -2.91
N ALA A 505 -19.44 6.08 -3.09
CA ALA A 505 -18.88 5.19 -2.09
C ALA A 505 -18.17 4.00 -2.78
N PHE A 506 -17.37 3.28 -2.00
CA PHE A 506 -16.61 2.13 -2.44
C PHE A 506 -17.02 0.87 -1.68
N GLY A 507 -16.69 -0.27 -2.27
CA GLY A 507 -16.77 -1.55 -1.58
C GLY A 507 -16.44 -2.70 -2.51
N TYR A 508 -17.24 -3.76 -2.50
CA TYR A 508 -17.01 -4.94 -3.33
C TYR A 508 -18.30 -5.53 -3.90
N PHE A 509 -18.14 -6.22 -5.03
CA PHE A 509 -19.10 -7.16 -5.56
C PHE A 509 -18.65 -8.58 -5.26
N GLU A 510 -19.54 -9.42 -4.74
CA GLU A 510 -19.29 -10.83 -4.46
C GLU A 510 -20.20 -11.71 -5.30
N VAL A 511 -19.63 -12.66 -6.04
CA VAL A 511 -20.40 -13.65 -6.80
C VAL A 511 -21.01 -14.66 -5.82
N THR A 512 -22.31 -14.89 -5.94
CA THR A 512 -23.04 -15.84 -5.06
C THR A 512 -23.64 -17.02 -5.82
N HIS A 513 -23.78 -16.88 -7.15
CA HIS A 513 -24.40 -17.86 -8.01
C HIS A 513 -23.59 -17.99 -9.31
N ASP A 514 -23.50 -19.21 -9.81
CA ASP A 514 -22.77 -19.50 -11.04
C ASP A 514 -23.60 -19.09 -12.28
N ILE A 515 -23.07 -18.14 -13.04
CA ILE A 515 -23.61 -17.70 -14.34
C ILE A 515 -22.61 -17.88 -15.49
N THR A 516 -21.56 -18.68 -15.29
CA THR A 516 -20.50 -18.91 -16.29
C THR A 516 -21.03 -19.56 -17.58
N LYS A 517 -22.17 -20.26 -17.51
CA LYS A 517 -22.92 -20.73 -18.68
C LYS A 517 -23.37 -19.60 -19.62
N TYR A 518 -23.46 -18.36 -19.14
CA TYR A 518 -23.86 -17.19 -19.92
C TYR A 518 -22.68 -16.26 -20.24
N SER A 519 -21.70 -16.14 -19.34
CA SER A 519 -20.60 -15.18 -19.48
C SER A 519 -19.25 -15.77 -19.09
N LYS A 520 -18.22 -15.55 -19.92
CA LYS A 520 -16.82 -15.86 -19.61
C LYS A 520 -16.07 -14.71 -18.90
N ALA A 521 -16.75 -13.61 -18.57
CA ALA A 521 -16.12 -12.47 -17.92
C ALA A 521 -15.57 -12.86 -16.54
N LYS A 522 -14.30 -12.54 -16.25
CA LYS A 522 -13.62 -12.97 -15.02
C LYS A 522 -14.29 -12.47 -13.74
N VAL A 523 -14.97 -11.33 -13.79
CA VAL A 523 -15.78 -10.82 -12.66
C VAL A 523 -16.82 -11.83 -12.16
N PHE A 524 -17.24 -12.80 -12.99
CA PHE A 524 -18.22 -13.85 -12.67
C PHE A 524 -17.62 -15.26 -12.59
N SER A 525 -16.30 -15.39 -12.57
CA SER A 525 -15.60 -16.67 -12.78
C SER A 525 -15.84 -17.74 -11.72
N SER A 526 -16.10 -17.38 -10.45
CA SER A 526 -16.36 -18.35 -9.38
C SER A 526 -17.22 -17.76 -8.28
N ILE A 527 -18.05 -18.61 -7.65
CA ILE A 527 -18.79 -18.26 -6.43
C ILE A 527 -17.80 -17.93 -5.32
N GLY A 528 -18.08 -16.87 -4.55
CA GLY A 528 -17.22 -16.33 -3.51
C GLY A 528 -16.17 -15.34 -4.01
N LYS A 529 -15.99 -15.20 -5.33
CA LYS A 529 -15.08 -14.19 -5.89
C LYS A 529 -15.54 -12.79 -5.51
N LYS A 530 -14.62 -12.00 -4.94
CA LYS A 530 -14.83 -10.59 -4.64
C LYS A 530 -14.08 -9.70 -5.62
N THR A 531 -14.75 -8.68 -6.12
CA THR A 531 -14.19 -7.68 -7.03
C THR A 531 -14.41 -6.29 -6.44
N PRO A 532 -13.36 -5.46 -6.26
CA PRO A 532 -13.53 -4.10 -5.78
C PRO A 532 -14.46 -3.30 -6.70
N ILE A 533 -15.32 -2.47 -6.11
CA ILE A 533 -16.22 -1.59 -6.85
C ILE A 533 -16.16 -0.15 -6.35
N ALA A 534 -16.44 0.77 -7.26
CA ALA A 534 -16.79 2.15 -6.95
C ALA A 534 -18.20 2.44 -7.49
N VAL A 535 -19.01 3.13 -6.69
CA VAL A 535 -20.39 3.48 -7.06
C VAL A 535 -20.60 4.98 -6.93
N ARG A 536 -21.26 5.57 -7.92
CA ARG A 536 -21.73 6.96 -7.87
C ARG A 536 -23.23 7.01 -8.11
N PHE A 537 -23.92 7.65 -7.18
CA PHE A 537 -25.32 8.00 -7.28
C PHE A 537 -25.47 9.47 -7.62
N SER A 538 -26.59 9.84 -8.23
CA SER A 538 -26.83 11.23 -8.63
C SER A 538 -28.28 11.52 -8.92
N THR A 539 -28.68 12.79 -8.87
CA THR A 539 -29.82 13.30 -9.66
C THR A 539 -29.40 13.37 -11.13
N THR A 540 -30.21 13.94 -12.03
CA THR A 540 -29.95 13.92 -13.48
C THR A 540 -29.71 15.30 -14.08
N THR A 541 -30.54 16.30 -13.78
CA THR A 541 -30.55 17.54 -14.58
C THR A 541 -30.18 18.79 -13.81
N GLY A 542 -30.36 18.77 -12.47
CA GLY A 542 -29.88 19.83 -11.59
C GLY A 542 -28.35 19.96 -11.57
N GLU A 543 -27.89 21.19 -11.37
CA GLU A 543 -26.46 21.53 -11.28
C GLU A 543 -25.86 21.07 -9.94
N SER A 544 -24.55 21.22 -9.76
CA SER A 544 -23.80 20.75 -8.58
C SER A 544 -24.33 21.28 -7.23
N GLY A 545 -24.97 22.45 -7.22
CA GLY A 545 -25.59 23.05 -6.02
C GLY A 545 -27.08 22.72 -5.83
N SER A 546 -27.68 21.90 -6.69
CA SER A 546 -29.10 21.55 -6.61
C SER A 546 -29.42 20.60 -5.45
N ALA A 547 -30.69 20.56 -5.05
CA ALA A 547 -31.16 19.69 -3.97
C ALA A 547 -31.22 18.21 -4.40
N ASP A 548 -30.95 17.29 -3.47
CA ASP A 548 -31.00 15.85 -3.77
C ASP A 548 -32.42 15.29 -3.78
N THR A 549 -33.35 15.89 -3.02
CA THR A 549 -34.73 15.40 -2.82
C THR A 549 -35.70 16.03 -3.82
N VAL A 550 -35.38 15.92 -5.11
CA VAL A 550 -36.20 16.44 -6.23
C VAL A 550 -36.71 15.32 -7.12
N ARG A 551 -37.82 15.56 -7.84
CA ARG A 551 -38.37 14.59 -8.79
C ARG A 551 -37.51 14.51 -10.03
N GLU A 552 -36.66 13.49 -10.10
CA GLU A 552 -35.78 13.21 -11.24
C GLU A 552 -35.45 11.71 -11.28
N PRO A 553 -35.04 11.14 -12.41
CA PRO A 553 -34.32 9.87 -12.40
C PRO A 553 -33.07 9.97 -11.51
N ARG A 554 -32.62 8.84 -10.97
CA ARG A 554 -31.35 8.76 -10.25
C ARG A 554 -30.33 7.93 -11.01
N GLY A 555 -29.12 8.46 -11.14
CA GLY A 555 -27.98 7.69 -11.61
C GLY A 555 -27.58 6.64 -10.58
N PHE A 556 -27.19 5.46 -11.06
CA PHE A 556 -26.63 4.36 -10.27
C PHE A 556 -25.50 3.73 -11.09
N ALA A 557 -24.38 4.43 -11.17
CA ALA A 557 -23.20 3.98 -11.90
C ALA A 557 -22.32 3.09 -11.03
N VAL A 558 -21.94 1.91 -11.55
CA VAL A 558 -21.08 0.94 -10.85
C VAL A 558 -19.87 0.63 -11.71
N LYS A 559 -18.68 0.81 -11.13
CA LYS A 559 -17.38 0.47 -11.73
C LYS A 559 -16.82 -0.76 -11.04
N PHE A 560 -16.43 -1.76 -11.81
CA PHE A 560 -15.79 -2.99 -11.35
C PHE A 560 -14.31 -2.95 -11.74
N TYR A 561 -13.42 -3.09 -10.76
CA TYR A 561 -11.98 -3.19 -10.99
C TYR A 561 -11.59 -4.66 -11.17
N THR A 562 -11.67 -5.16 -12.40
CA THR A 562 -11.45 -6.58 -12.72
C THR A 562 -10.01 -6.84 -13.17
N GLU A 563 -9.60 -8.11 -13.20
CA GLU A 563 -8.28 -8.51 -13.71
C GLU A 563 -8.16 -8.35 -15.22
N ASP A 564 -9.30 -8.29 -15.92
CA ASP A 564 -9.38 -8.02 -17.36
C ASP A 564 -9.54 -6.52 -17.63
N GLY A 565 -9.34 -5.65 -16.64
CA GLY A 565 -9.50 -4.20 -16.74
C GLY A 565 -10.81 -3.68 -16.13
N ILE A 566 -11.15 -2.43 -16.42
CA ILE A 566 -12.35 -1.79 -15.87
C ILE A 566 -13.60 -2.27 -16.62
N TRP A 567 -14.64 -2.59 -15.87
CA TRP A 567 -15.99 -2.74 -16.40
C TRP A 567 -16.94 -1.74 -15.73
N ASP A 568 -17.60 -0.90 -16.52
CA ASP A 568 -18.58 0.06 -16.02
C ASP A 568 -20.01 -0.35 -16.44
N ILE A 569 -20.90 -0.48 -15.46
CA ILE A 569 -22.35 -0.55 -15.68
C ILE A 569 -22.95 0.78 -15.22
N VAL A 570 -23.18 1.67 -16.19
CA VAL A 570 -23.66 3.03 -15.93
C VAL A 570 -25.19 3.05 -15.91
N GLY A 571 -25.75 2.58 -14.80
CA GLY A 571 -27.18 2.38 -14.64
C GLY A 571 -27.96 3.59 -14.12
N ASN A 572 -29.28 3.40 -14.00
CA ASN A 572 -30.23 4.32 -13.38
C ASN A 572 -31.13 3.60 -12.37
N ASN A 573 -31.95 4.35 -11.62
CA ASN A 573 -32.97 3.79 -10.73
C ASN A 573 -34.28 3.37 -11.43
N THR A 574 -34.25 3.32 -12.76
CA THR A 574 -35.36 2.91 -13.62
C THR A 574 -34.87 1.89 -14.68
N PRO A 575 -35.66 0.85 -15.00
CA PRO A 575 -35.29 -0.13 -16.02
C PRO A 575 -35.43 0.40 -17.46
N ILE A 576 -36.00 1.59 -17.66
CA ILE A 576 -36.29 2.18 -18.97
C ILE A 576 -35.81 3.64 -19.03
N PHE A 577 -35.86 4.24 -20.20
CA PHE A 577 -35.56 5.65 -20.41
C PHE A 577 -36.67 6.35 -21.21
N PHE A 578 -36.56 7.68 -21.35
CA PHE A 578 -37.55 8.53 -22.01
C PHE A 578 -37.55 8.38 -23.53
N ILE A 579 -36.41 8.03 -24.12
CA ILE A 579 -36.22 8.01 -25.57
C ILE A 579 -35.51 6.71 -25.96
N LYS A 580 -35.73 6.29 -27.20
CA LYS A 580 -35.16 5.07 -27.78
C LYS A 580 -34.04 5.34 -28.80
N ASP A 581 -33.92 6.58 -29.29
CA ASP A 581 -32.85 7.01 -30.20
C ASP A 581 -31.96 8.09 -29.53
N PRO A 582 -30.62 7.91 -29.49
CA PRO A 582 -29.70 8.87 -28.89
C PRO A 582 -29.67 10.25 -29.57
N ILE A 583 -30.12 10.41 -30.82
CA ILE A 583 -30.12 11.70 -31.52
C ILE A 583 -30.97 12.75 -30.79
N PHE A 584 -31.99 12.31 -30.06
CA PHE A 584 -32.86 13.18 -29.28
C PHE A 584 -32.32 13.49 -27.88
N PHE A 585 -31.24 12.82 -27.43
CA PHE A 585 -30.73 12.99 -26.08
C PHE A 585 -30.32 14.43 -25.73
N PRO A 586 -29.60 15.17 -26.60
CA PRO A 586 -29.28 16.57 -26.33
C PRO A 586 -30.53 17.44 -26.20
N SER A 587 -31.49 17.29 -27.11
CA SER A 587 -32.76 18.03 -27.08
C SER A 587 -33.57 17.72 -25.81
N PHE A 588 -33.66 16.44 -25.43
CA PHE A 588 -34.27 16.01 -24.18
C PHE A 588 -33.59 16.67 -22.98
N VAL A 589 -32.26 16.61 -22.87
CA VAL A 589 -31.53 17.22 -21.74
C VAL A 589 -31.75 18.73 -21.67
N HIS A 590 -31.77 19.42 -22.81
CA HIS A 590 -32.07 20.86 -22.85
C HIS A 590 -33.47 21.17 -22.34
N THR A 591 -34.48 20.39 -22.73
CA THR A 591 -35.88 20.62 -22.31
C THR A 591 -36.09 20.38 -20.83
N GLN A 592 -35.27 19.52 -20.22
CA GLN A 592 -35.29 19.34 -18.78
C GLN A 592 -34.65 20.53 -18.06
N LYS A 593 -33.59 21.13 -18.59
CA LYS A 593 -32.77 22.16 -17.93
C LYS A 593 -33.41 23.55 -18.00
N ARG A 594 -32.61 24.57 -18.34
CA ARG A 594 -32.94 25.98 -18.21
C ARG A 594 -33.27 26.56 -19.58
N ASN A 595 -34.29 27.39 -19.62
CA ASN A 595 -34.61 28.20 -20.78
C ASN A 595 -33.41 29.08 -21.14
N PRO A 596 -33.02 29.16 -22.42
CA PRO A 596 -31.80 29.86 -22.85
C PRO A 596 -31.83 31.37 -22.60
N ALA A 597 -33.01 31.99 -22.53
CA ALA A 597 -33.15 33.43 -22.31
C ALA A 597 -33.29 33.78 -20.81
N THR A 598 -34.13 33.04 -20.08
CA THR A 598 -34.44 33.37 -18.68
C THR A 598 -33.55 32.66 -17.68
N HIS A 599 -32.87 31.59 -18.10
CA HIS A 599 -32.08 30.70 -17.25
C HIS A 599 -32.90 30.01 -16.13
N LEU A 600 -34.23 29.96 -16.26
CA LEU A 600 -35.15 29.27 -15.35
C LEU A 600 -35.57 27.91 -15.91
N ARG A 601 -36.04 27.00 -15.04
CA ARG A 601 -36.76 25.80 -15.49
C ARG A 601 -38.06 26.22 -16.18
N ASP A 602 -38.47 25.46 -17.20
CA ASP A 602 -39.57 25.85 -18.07
C ASP A 602 -40.52 24.66 -18.32
N ALA A 603 -41.77 24.80 -17.88
CA ALA A 603 -42.77 23.76 -17.99
C ALA A 603 -43.23 23.55 -19.44
N ASP A 604 -43.21 24.60 -20.27
CA ASP A 604 -43.52 24.47 -21.70
C ASP A 604 -42.44 23.66 -22.39
N MET A 605 -41.16 23.96 -22.15
CA MET A 605 -40.06 23.17 -22.73
C MET A 605 -40.16 21.69 -22.36
N PHE A 606 -40.35 21.40 -21.07
CA PHE A 606 -40.50 20.03 -20.58
C PHE A 606 -41.68 19.32 -21.25
N TRP A 607 -42.89 19.87 -21.13
CA TRP A 607 -44.10 19.17 -21.59
C TRP A 607 -44.29 19.22 -23.10
N ASP A 608 -43.74 20.21 -23.82
CA ASP A 608 -43.76 20.26 -25.28
C ASP A 608 -43.03 19.06 -25.86
N PHE A 609 -41.77 18.84 -25.44
CA PHE A 609 -40.99 17.68 -25.88
C PHE A 609 -41.64 16.35 -25.49
N ILE A 610 -42.04 16.21 -24.22
CA ILE A 610 -42.68 14.98 -23.71
C ILE A 610 -43.98 14.66 -24.45
N SER A 611 -44.79 15.67 -24.80
CA SER A 611 -46.05 15.43 -25.51
C SER A 611 -45.90 15.28 -27.03
N LEU A 612 -44.80 15.75 -27.63
CA LEU A 612 -44.47 15.50 -29.04
C LEU A 612 -43.82 14.13 -29.27
N ARG A 613 -43.12 13.60 -28.26
CA ARG A 613 -42.40 12.33 -28.30
C ARG A 613 -43.13 11.29 -27.46
N THR A 614 -44.06 10.56 -28.08
CA THR A 614 -44.94 9.61 -27.40
C THR A 614 -44.20 8.46 -26.73
N GLU A 615 -42.99 8.12 -27.18
CA GLU A 615 -42.14 7.09 -26.58
C GLU A 615 -41.75 7.41 -25.13
N THR A 616 -41.85 8.67 -24.72
CA THR A 616 -41.53 9.13 -23.36
C THR A 616 -42.56 8.69 -22.32
N THR A 617 -43.77 8.29 -22.76
CA THR A 617 -44.95 8.04 -21.92
C THR A 617 -44.66 7.11 -20.75
N HIS A 618 -44.01 5.97 -21.00
CA HIS A 618 -43.77 4.95 -19.96
C HIS A 618 -42.86 5.46 -18.85
N GLN A 619 -41.73 6.09 -19.21
CA GLN A 619 -40.78 6.62 -18.24
C GLN A 619 -41.30 7.87 -17.53
N VAL A 620 -42.13 8.70 -18.19
CA VAL A 620 -42.81 9.83 -17.53
C VAL A 620 -43.73 9.34 -16.42
N MET A 621 -44.55 8.31 -16.68
CA MET A 621 -45.39 7.73 -15.64
C MET A 621 -44.57 7.15 -14.48
N TYR A 622 -43.43 6.50 -14.77
CA TYR A 622 -42.52 6.03 -13.73
C TYR A 622 -41.94 7.20 -12.92
N LEU A 623 -41.51 8.28 -13.57
CA LEU A 623 -40.98 9.49 -12.93
C LEU A 623 -41.99 10.19 -12.03
N PHE A 624 -43.26 10.26 -12.44
CA PHE A 624 -44.32 10.91 -11.67
C PHE A 624 -44.97 10.01 -10.60
N SER A 625 -44.60 8.73 -10.56
CA SER A 625 -44.93 7.83 -9.45
C SER A 625 -44.14 8.17 -8.17
N ASP A 626 -44.39 7.43 -7.09
CA ASP A 626 -43.67 7.57 -5.82
C ASP A 626 -42.15 7.35 -5.96
N ARG A 627 -41.73 6.58 -6.96
CA ARG A 627 -40.30 6.30 -7.22
C ARG A 627 -39.52 7.49 -7.77
N GLY A 628 -40.20 8.57 -8.16
CA GLY A 628 -39.57 9.79 -8.66
C GLY A 628 -38.75 10.56 -7.61
N ILE A 629 -39.01 10.33 -6.32
CA ILE A 629 -38.29 10.95 -5.20
C ILE A 629 -37.95 9.85 -4.19
N PRO A 630 -36.86 9.08 -4.40
CA PRO A 630 -36.45 8.09 -3.42
C PRO A 630 -35.96 8.76 -2.13
N ASP A 631 -36.23 8.11 -0.99
CA ASP A 631 -35.63 8.50 0.31
C ASP A 631 -34.15 8.13 0.31
N GLY A 632 -33.32 9.06 -0.17
CA GLY A 632 -31.89 8.85 -0.39
C GLY A 632 -31.57 7.73 -1.38
N TYR A 633 -30.28 7.52 -1.62
CA TYR A 633 -29.81 6.52 -2.59
C TYR A 633 -29.90 5.07 -2.09
N ARG A 634 -30.08 4.89 -0.78
CA ARG A 634 -30.08 3.58 -0.11
C ARG A 634 -31.39 2.82 -0.30
N HIS A 635 -32.48 3.52 -0.58
CA HIS A 635 -33.83 2.96 -0.66
C HIS A 635 -34.37 2.87 -2.10
N MET A 636 -33.48 2.89 -3.10
CA MET A 636 -33.83 2.71 -4.51
C MET A 636 -33.23 1.42 -5.11
N THR A 637 -33.91 0.89 -6.12
CA THR A 637 -33.39 -0.18 -6.98
C THR A 637 -32.52 0.42 -8.07
N GLY A 638 -31.46 -0.25 -8.48
CA GLY A 638 -30.68 0.11 -9.67
C GLY A 638 -30.95 -0.83 -10.84
N TYR A 639 -30.69 -0.36 -12.05
CA TYR A 639 -30.84 -1.15 -13.28
C TYR A 639 -29.76 -0.75 -14.28
N GLY A 640 -29.31 -1.70 -15.10
CA GLY A 640 -28.51 -1.37 -16.29
C GLY A 640 -29.33 -0.71 -17.40
N SER A 641 -30.66 -0.80 -17.31
CA SER A 641 -31.67 -0.32 -18.28
C SER A 641 -31.57 -0.95 -19.67
N HIS A 642 -30.45 -0.80 -20.36
CA HIS A 642 -30.18 -1.36 -21.66
C HIS A 642 -30.17 -2.89 -21.67
N THR A 643 -30.43 -3.44 -22.85
CA THR A 643 -30.14 -4.84 -23.17
C THR A 643 -28.66 -4.96 -23.51
N PHE A 644 -27.96 -5.84 -22.80
CA PHE A 644 -26.55 -6.15 -23.01
C PHE A 644 -26.39 -7.53 -23.65
N LYS A 645 -25.18 -7.85 -24.11
CA LYS A 645 -24.81 -9.17 -24.63
C LYS A 645 -23.81 -9.84 -23.68
N LEU A 646 -24.10 -11.07 -23.27
CA LEU A 646 -23.16 -11.93 -22.58
C LEU A 646 -22.69 -13.05 -23.53
N VAL A 647 -21.43 -13.45 -23.38
CA VAL A 647 -20.79 -14.48 -24.20
C VAL A 647 -20.08 -15.46 -23.28
N ASN A 648 -20.38 -16.75 -23.39
CA ASN A 648 -19.78 -17.79 -22.55
C ASN A 648 -18.45 -18.33 -23.16
N SER A 649 -17.82 -19.30 -22.48
CA SER A 649 -16.55 -19.91 -22.90
C SER A 649 -16.66 -20.73 -24.20
N LYS A 650 -17.88 -21.15 -24.57
CA LYS A 650 -18.18 -21.81 -25.86
C LYS A 650 -18.49 -20.81 -26.98
N ASN A 651 -18.37 -19.51 -26.70
CA ASN A 651 -18.75 -18.40 -27.59
C ASN A 651 -20.23 -18.39 -27.99
N GLU A 652 -21.08 -18.99 -27.17
CA GLU A 652 -22.53 -18.85 -27.27
C GLU A 652 -22.92 -17.51 -26.66
N MET A 653 -23.82 -16.78 -27.33
CA MET A 653 -24.34 -15.51 -26.84
C MET A 653 -25.72 -15.65 -26.23
N VAL A 654 -26.00 -14.79 -25.26
CA VAL A 654 -27.35 -14.44 -24.82
C VAL A 654 -27.46 -12.94 -24.63
N TYR A 655 -28.66 -12.38 -24.73
CA TYR A 655 -28.95 -11.04 -24.28
C TYR A 655 -29.31 -11.03 -22.79
N CYS A 656 -29.01 -9.92 -22.11
CA CYS A 656 -29.36 -9.77 -20.70
C CYS A 656 -29.80 -8.35 -20.31
N LYS A 657 -30.50 -8.25 -19.17
CA LYS A 657 -30.80 -7.00 -18.45
C LYS A 657 -30.27 -7.12 -17.03
N PHE A 658 -29.58 -6.10 -16.51
CA PHE A 658 -29.07 -6.06 -15.13
C PHE A 658 -30.04 -5.38 -14.17
N HIS A 659 -30.24 -5.97 -12.99
CA HIS A 659 -31.11 -5.46 -11.92
C HIS A 659 -30.37 -5.53 -10.57
N TYR A 660 -30.33 -4.42 -9.83
CA TYR A 660 -29.75 -4.31 -8.49
C TYR A 660 -30.86 -4.09 -7.48
N LYS A 661 -31.32 -5.17 -6.82
CA LYS A 661 -32.43 -5.10 -5.85
C LYS A 661 -31.92 -5.28 -4.43
N GLY A 662 -32.35 -4.41 -3.53
CA GLY A 662 -31.93 -4.42 -2.13
C GLY A 662 -31.89 -3.01 -1.58
N GLN A 663 -31.43 -2.89 -0.34
CA GLN A 663 -31.22 -1.62 0.34
C GLN A 663 -29.91 -1.69 1.12
N TYR A 664 -29.35 -0.52 1.43
CA TYR A 664 -28.09 -0.41 2.17
C TYR A 664 -28.04 -1.34 3.40
N PRO A 665 -26.89 -2.02 3.63
CA PRO A 665 -25.60 -1.82 2.99
C PRO A 665 -25.38 -2.56 1.66
N SER A 666 -26.41 -3.18 1.07
CA SER A 666 -26.19 -4.06 -0.07
C SER A 666 -27.33 -4.22 -1.08
N TRP A 667 -26.95 -4.43 -2.33
CA TRP A 667 -27.86 -4.78 -3.41
C TRP A 667 -27.53 -6.15 -3.96
N THR A 668 -28.54 -6.96 -4.22
CA THR A 668 -28.39 -8.23 -4.94
C THR A 668 -28.48 -7.96 -6.43
N LEU A 669 -27.45 -8.36 -7.17
CA LEU A 669 -27.41 -8.33 -8.62
C LEU A 669 -28.16 -9.53 -9.19
N TYR A 670 -29.09 -9.24 -10.10
CA TYR A 670 -29.80 -10.21 -10.92
C TYR A 670 -29.61 -9.89 -12.39
N ILE A 671 -29.74 -10.92 -13.22
CA ILE A 671 -29.88 -10.80 -14.67
C ILE A 671 -31.19 -11.42 -15.14
N GLN A 672 -31.81 -10.83 -16.16
CA GLN A 672 -32.71 -11.58 -17.05
C GLN A 672 -31.90 -12.07 -18.23
N VAL A 673 -32.29 -13.19 -18.84
CA VAL A 673 -31.59 -13.78 -20.00
C VAL A 673 -32.59 -14.05 -21.12
N MET A 674 -32.27 -13.63 -22.33
CA MET A 674 -33.04 -13.85 -23.55
C MET A 674 -32.12 -14.39 -24.65
N THR A 675 -32.51 -15.48 -25.30
CA THR A 675 -31.76 -16.05 -26.44
C THR A 675 -31.97 -15.24 -27.72
N ALA A 676 -31.08 -15.39 -28.71
CA ALA A 676 -31.24 -14.74 -30.01
C ALA A 676 -32.55 -15.11 -30.71
N GLU A 677 -32.99 -16.36 -30.60
CA GLU A 677 -34.25 -16.81 -31.20
C GLU A 677 -35.47 -16.20 -30.50
N GLN A 678 -35.45 -16.14 -29.16
CA GLN A 678 -36.50 -15.45 -28.40
C GLN A 678 -36.58 -13.96 -28.75
N ALA A 679 -35.44 -13.30 -28.97
CA ALA A 679 -35.39 -11.89 -29.33
C ALA A 679 -36.08 -11.59 -30.67
N LYS A 680 -36.02 -12.50 -31.66
CA LYS A 680 -36.69 -12.34 -32.97
C LYS A 680 -38.21 -12.36 -32.89
N THR A 681 -38.76 -13.11 -31.94
CA THR A 681 -40.21 -13.29 -31.76
C THR A 681 -40.74 -12.52 -30.54
N PHE A 682 -39.90 -11.73 -29.87
CA PHE A 682 -40.33 -10.98 -28.70
C PHE A 682 -41.34 -9.92 -29.15
N LYS A 683 -42.40 -9.74 -28.34
CA LYS A 683 -43.55 -8.89 -28.70
C LYS A 683 -43.16 -7.44 -29.03
N TRP A 684 -42.11 -6.93 -28.38
CA TRP A 684 -41.55 -5.61 -28.63
C TRP A 684 -40.11 -5.75 -29.09
N ASN A 685 -39.53 -4.67 -29.63
CA ASN A 685 -38.10 -4.60 -29.86
C ASN A 685 -37.34 -4.78 -28.53
N PRO A 686 -36.53 -5.84 -28.35
CA PRO A 686 -35.82 -6.07 -27.09
C PRO A 686 -34.69 -5.06 -26.86
N PHE A 687 -34.33 -4.26 -27.86
CA PHE A 687 -33.31 -3.21 -27.79
C PHE A 687 -33.89 -1.82 -27.59
N ASP A 688 -35.21 -1.66 -27.64
CA ASP A 688 -35.89 -0.40 -27.31
C ASP A 688 -35.78 -0.12 -25.80
N LEU A 689 -35.16 1.01 -25.47
CA LEU A 689 -34.89 1.42 -24.10
C LEU A 689 -36.15 1.88 -23.34
N THR A 690 -37.28 2.05 -24.02
CA THR A 690 -38.58 2.37 -23.41
C THR A 690 -39.34 1.12 -22.94
N LYS A 691 -38.79 -0.08 -23.20
CA LYS A 691 -39.45 -1.37 -22.94
C LYS A 691 -38.76 -2.17 -21.83
N VAL A 692 -39.58 -2.80 -20.98
CA VAL A 692 -39.15 -3.82 -20.02
C VAL A 692 -39.39 -5.23 -20.56
N TRP A 693 -38.64 -6.20 -20.05
CA TRP A 693 -38.91 -7.62 -20.28
C TRP A 693 -39.76 -8.17 -19.13
N PRO A 694 -40.98 -8.69 -19.38
CA PRO A 694 -41.85 -9.18 -18.31
C PRO A 694 -41.17 -10.26 -17.48
N HIS A 695 -41.11 -10.08 -16.15
CA HIS A 695 -40.49 -11.06 -15.24
C HIS A 695 -41.14 -12.45 -15.28
N LYS A 696 -42.42 -12.54 -15.69
CA LYS A 696 -43.12 -13.82 -15.86
C LYS A 696 -42.56 -14.63 -17.03
N GLU A 697 -42.11 -13.95 -18.09
CA GLU A 697 -41.54 -14.58 -19.30
C GLU A 697 -40.02 -14.77 -19.15
N TYR A 698 -39.34 -13.77 -18.58
CA TYR A 698 -37.90 -13.75 -18.37
C TYR A 698 -37.61 -13.54 -16.88
N PRO A 699 -37.55 -14.61 -16.07
CA PRO A 699 -37.36 -14.48 -14.62
C PRO A 699 -35.98 -13.93 -14.25
N LEU A 700 -35.89 -13.32 -13.07
CA LEU A 700 -34.64 -12.83 -12.51
C LEU A 700 -33.77 -14.01 -12.05
N ILE A 701 -32.54 -14.06 -12.54
CA ILE A 701 -31.50 -15.03 -12.15
C ILE A 701 -30.51 -14.29 -11.27
N GLN A 702 -30.33 -14.76 -10.03
CA GLN A 702 -29.39 -14.13 -9.10
C GLN A 702 -27.95 -14.36 -9.56
N VAL A 703 -27.09 -13.35 -9.34
CA VAL A 703 -25.66 -13.40 -9.68
C VAL A 703 -24.81 -13.24 -8.43
N GLY A 704 -25.03 -12.16 -7.67
CA GLY A 704 -24.10 -11.74 -6.62
C GLY A 704 -24.62 -10.60 -5.78
N LYS A 705 -23.78 -10.07 -4.91
CA LYS A 705 -24.10 -9.01 -3.96
C LYS A 705 -23.11 -7.86 -4.08
N LEU A 706 -23.60 -6.64 -4.27
CA LEU A 706 -22.83 -5.41 -4.15
C LEU A 706 -22.94 -4.92 -2.71
N VAL A 707 -21.81 -4.62 -2.08
CA VAL A 707 -21.73 -4.10 -0.72
C VAL A 707 -20.91 -2.81 -0.74
N LEU A 708 -21.47 -1.74 -0.16
CA LEU A 708 -20.76 -0.46 0.02
C LEU A 708 -20.34 -0.33 1.47
N ASN A 709 -19.03 -0.31 1.72
CA ASN A 709 -18.46 -0.37 3.07
C ASN A 709 -17.36 0.67 3.33
N ARG A 710 -17.06 1.56 2.38
CA ARG A 710 -16.05 2.61 2.53
C ARG A 710 -16.51 3.93 1.91
N ASN A 711 -16.47 5.00 2.70
CA ASN A 711 -16.69 6.37 2.21
C ASN A 711 -15.45 6.88 1.44
N PRO A 712 -15.62 7.88 0.56
CA PRO A 712 -14.47 8.58 -0.02
C PRO A 712 -13.67 9.30 1.07
N GLU A 713 -12.35 9.35 0.92
CA GLU A 713 -11.48 10.15 1.79
C GLU A 713 -11.49 11.61 1.36
N ASN A 714 -11.51 11.84 0.04
CA ASN A 714 -11.64 13.17 -0.54
C ASN A 714 -12.73 13.17 -1.62
N TYR A 715 -13.84 13.85 -1.36
CA TYR A 715 -14.99 13.86 -2.28
C TYR A 715 -14.62 14.31 -3.70
N PHE A 716 -13.80 15.37 -3.85
CA PHE A 716 -13.47 15.90 -5.17
C PHE A 716 -12.66 14.89 -6.00
N THR A 717 -11.62 14.30 -5.40
CA THR A 717 -10.74 13.33 -6.07
C THR A 717 -11.47 12.00 -6.31
N ASP A 718 -12.16 11.50 -5.29
CA ASP A 718 -12.73 10.16 -5.32
C ASP A 718 -14.09 10.11 -6.00
N VAL A 719 -14.87 11.19 -6.00
CA VAL A 719 -16.26 11.21 -6.51
C VAL A 719 -16.42 12.18 -7.67
N GLU A 720 -16.00 13.44 -7.51
CA GLU A 720 -16.21 14.44 -8.56
C GLU A 720 -15.41 14.12 -9.81
N GLN A 721 -14.17 13.65 -9.68
CA GLN A 721 -13.33 13.23 -10.81
C GLN A 721 -13.61 11.80 -11.32
N MET A 722 -14.51 11.03 -10.68
CA MET A 722 -14.78 9.65 -11.09
C MET A 722 -15.46 9.57 -12.47
N ALA A 723 -14.78 9.00 -13.47
CA ALA A 723 -15.34 8.80 -14.81
C ALA A 723 -15.87 7.38 -15.01
N PHE A 724 -17.11 7.26 -15.48
CA PHE A 724 -17.72 6.00 -15.89
C PHE A 724 -18.00 6.05 -17.38
N ASP A 725 -17.65 5.00 -18.11
CA ASP A 725 -17.86 4.90 -19.55
C ASP A 725 -18.47 3.55 -19.89
N PRO A 726 -19.72 3.48 -20.42
CA PRO A 726 -20.33 2.24 -20.88
C PRO A 726 -19.49 1.45 -21.90
N ALA A 727 -18.55 2.08 -22.61
CA ALA A 727 -17.61 1.40 -23.51
C ALA A 727 -16.57 0.55 -22.75
N HIS A 728 -16.33 0.81 -21.47
CA HIS A 728 -15.48 -0.04 -20.63
C HIS A 728 -16.20 -1.36 -20.32
N MET A 729 -15.97 -2.38 -21.14
CA MET A 729 -16.53 -3.74 -20.97
C MET A 729 -15.43 -4.80 -20.73
N ALA A 730 -14.35 -4.41 -20.04
CA ALA A 730 -13.13 -5.16 -19.70
C ALA A 730 -12.15 -5.45 -20.85
N ILE A 731 -11.10 -4.62 -20.99
CA ILE A 731 -9.73 -4.98 -21.45
C ILE A 731 -8.70 -4.09 -20.73
N SER A 732 -7.70 -4.70 -20.07
CA SER A 732 -6.53 -4.06 -19.47
C SER A 732 -5.49 -3.73 -20.55
N ALA A 733 -4.91 -2.53 -20.55
CA ALA A 733 -4.02 -2.11 -21.63
C ALA A 733 -2.71 -1.51 -21.13
N MET A 734 -1.61 -2.21 -21.39
CA MET A 734 -0.46 -1.53 -21.97
C MET A 734 -0.83 -1.14 -23.41
N HIS A 735 -0.62 0.12 -23.77
CA HIS A 735 -1.03 0.69 -25.06
C HIS A 735 0.06 1.56 -25.67
N TYR A 736 -0.18 1.99 -26.92
CA TYR A 736 0.74 2.83 -27.69
C TYR A 736 0.50 4.35 -27.54
N GLN A 737 -0.58 4.76 -26.88
CA GLN A 737 -0.84 6.19 -26.60
C GLN A 737 0.26 6.76 -25.68
N ARG A 738 0.67 8.00 -25.94
CA ARG A 738 1.71 8.76 -25.23
C ARG A 738 1.34 10.23 -25.14
N ASP A 739 2.07 10.93 -24.28
CA ASP A 739 2.07 12.38 -24.12
C ASP A 739 0.73 12.91 -23.61
N GLY A 740 0.30 14.10 -24.04
CA GLY A 740 -0.91 14.73 -23.55
C GLY A 740 -0.73 15.54 -22.25
N HIS A 741 -1.66 16.47 -22.02
CA HIS A 741 -1.63 17.35 -20.85
C HIS A 741 -1.84 16.55 -19.56
N MET A 742 -1.05 16.84 -18.51
CA MET A 742 -1.08 16.15 -17.21
C MET A 742 -0.79 14.63 -17.27
N SER A 743 0.06 14.18 -18.19
CA SER A 743 0.52 12.78 -18.22
C SER A 743 1.36 12.43 -16.97
N ILE A 744 0.74 11.74 -16.01
CA ILE A 744 1.42 11.23 -14.80
C ILE A 744 2.28 10.00 -15.12
N TYR A 745 1.80 9.12 -16.00
CA TYR A 745 2.52 7.92 -16.44
C TYR A 745 2.54 7.84 -17.96
N ASN A 746 3.73 7.99 -18.56
CA ASN A 746 3.92 8.03 -20.02
C ASN A 746 4.63 6.77 -20.57
N HIS A 747 4.51 5.61 -19.89
CA HIS A 747 5.09 4.32 -20.32
C HIS A 747 6.61 4.30 -20.59
N GLY A 748 7.36 5.31 -20.13
CA GLY A 748 8.82 5.39 -20.24
C GLY A 748 9.34 5.25 -21.68
N GLY A 749 10.42 4.47 -21.86
CA GLY A 749 11.04 4.21 -23.17
C GLY A 749 10.39 3.09 -23.99
N ALA A 750 9.19 2.62 -23.63
CA ALA A 750 8.53 1.55 -24.36
C ALA A 750 8.16 1.99 -25.79
N PRO A 751 8.30 1.13 -26.82
CA PRO A 751 7.96 1.47 -28.20
C PRO A 751 6.55 2.06 -28.32
N ASN A 752 6.42 3.19 -29.00
CA ASN A 752 5.17 3.93 -29.16
C ASN A 752 4.49 3.70 -30.53
N TYR A 753 4.93 2.70 -31.30
CA TYR A 753 4.36 2.34 -32.60
C TYR A 753 4.07 0.83 -32.71
N HIS A 754 3.06 0.47 -33.50
CA HIS A 754 2.65 -0.91 -33.80
C HIS A 754 2.54 -1.13 -35.33
N PRO A 755 3.02 -2.27 -35.87
CA PRO A 755 3.79 -3.31 -35.18
C PRO A 755 5.21 -2.85 -34.85
N ASN A 756 5.89 -3.53 -33.93
CA ASN A 756 7.31 -3.28 -33.63
C ASN A 756 8.08 -4.56 -33.30
N SER A 757 9.40 -4.51 -33.48
CA SER A 757 10.34 -5.61 -33.19
C SER A 757 11.06 -5.47 -31.85
N PHE A 758 10.58 -4.58 -30.97
CA PHE A 758 11.27 -4.16 -29.74
C PHE A 758 10.46 -4.52 -28.48
N SER A 759 9.71 -5.61 -28.53
CA SER A 759 8.92 -6.14 -27.42
C SER A 759 7.87 -5.17 -26.84
N GLY A 760 7.32 -4.26 -27.66
CA GLY A 760 6.19 -3.43 -27.25
C GLY A 760 4.88 -4.23 -27.09
N PRO A 761 3.81 -3.59 -26.60
CA PRO A 761 2.53 -4.24 -26.32
C PRO A 761 1.98 -4.99 -27.54
N LYS A 762 1.60 -6.26 -27.38
CA LYS A 762 1.07 -7.09 -28.48
C LYS A 762 -0.45 -7.11 -28.44
N GLU A 763 -1.06 -7.32 -29.61
CA GLU A 763 -2.48 -7.65 -29.69
C GLU A 763 -2.78 -8.88 -28.82
N CYS A 764 -3.87 -8.84 -28.06
CA CYS A 764 -4.35 -10.00 -27.32
C CYS A 764 -5.30 -10.82 -28.22
N PRO A 765 -4.95 -12.04 -28.65
CA PRO A 765 -5.82 -12.85 -29.51
C PRO A 765 -7.17 -13.17 -28.87
N ALA A 766 -7.24 -13.20 -27.53
CA ALA A 766 -8.50 -13.39 -26.80
C ALA A 766 -9.49 -12.21 -26.93
N ALA A 767 -9.00 -11.03 -27.35
CA ALA A 767 -9.82 -9.85 -27.64
C ALA A 767 -10.18 -9.71 -29.13
N ARG A 768 -9.54 -10.48 -30.02
CA ARG A 768 -9.74 -10.38 -31.46
C ARG A 768 -11.06 -11.03 -31.86
N SER A 769 -11.87 -10.32 -32.64
CA SER A 769 -12.87 -10.97 -33.51
C SER A 769 -12.12 -11.39 -34.79
N PRO A 770 -11.81 -12.68 -35.01
CA PRO A 770 -10.96 -13.06 -36.15
C PRO A 770 -11.72 -12.90 -37.49
N PRO A 771 -11.02 -12.69 -38.61
CA PRO A 771 -11.59 -12.90 -39.94
C PRO A 771 -12.03 -14.37 -40.12
N PHE A 772 -12.96 -14.59 -41.06
CA PHE A 772 -13.90 -15.73 -41.16
C PHE A 772 -13.30 -17.17 -41.14
N HIS A 773 -11.99 -17.37 -41.19
CA HIS A 773 -11.38 -18.66 -41.54
C HIS A 773 -10.47 -19.34 -40.50
N GLU A 774 -10.10 -18.70 -39.39
CA GLU A 774 -9.14 -19.31 -38.45
C GLU A 774 -9.52 -19.12 -36.97
N CYS A 775 -9.79 -20.24 -36.28
CA CYS A 775 -9.94 -20.42 -34.82
C CYS A 775 -11.33 -20.11 -34.16
N PRO A 776 -12.18 -21.13 -33.93
CA PRO A 776 -13.54 -20.99 -33.36
C PRO A 776 -13.62 -20.61 -31.86
N ALA A 777 -12.54 -20.78 -31.08
CA ALA A 777 -12.58 -20.71 -29.62
C ALA A 777 -12.40 -19.30 -29.02
N ALA A 778 -11.94 -18.29 -29.78
CA ALA A 778 -11.63 -16.95 -29.27
C ALA A 778 -12.66 -15.85 -29.61
N ARG A 779 -13.76 -16.19 -30.30
CA ARG A 779 -14.67 -15.22 -30.93
C ARG A 779 -15.71 -14.63 -29.95
N SER A 780 -15.84 -13.30 -29.85
CA SER A 780 -17.17 -12.74 -29.56
C SER A 780 -18.05 -12.97 -30.79
N PRO A 781 -19.17 -13.70 -30.69
CA PRO A 781 -19.96 -14.07 -31.86
C PRO A 781 -20.37 -12.82 -32.67
N PRO A 782 -20.23 -12.88 -34.00
CA PRO A 782 -20.53 -11.76 -34.89
C PRO A 782 -22.02 -11.45 -34.77
N PHE A 783 -22.36 -10.17 -34.85
CA PHE A 783 -23.76 -9.77 -34.94
C PHE A 783 -24.11 -9.58 -36.41
N HIS A 784 -24.85 -10.51 -36.99
CA HIS A 784 -25.29 -10.43 -38.37
C HIS A 784 -26.54 -9.57 -38.46
N VAL A 785 -26.48 -8.52 -39.26
CA VAL A 785 -27.59 -7.60 -39.54
C VAL A 785 -27.83 -7.52 -41.04
N SER A 786 -29.08 -7.31 -41.44
CA SER A 786 -29.50 -7.10 -42.83
C SER A 786 -30.52 -5.97 -42.87
N GLY A 787 -30.38 -5.06 -43.83
CA GLY A 787 -31.30 -3.93 -44.00
C GLY A 787 -30.67 -2.83 -44.84
N HIS A 788 -31.47 -1.83 -45.19
CA HIS A 788 -30.98 -0.61 -45.83
C HIS A 788 -30.33 0.31 -44.79
N VAL A 789 -29.19 0.92 -45.15
CA VAL A 789 -28.56 1.96 -44.35
C VAL A 789 -29.36 3.25 -44.55
N ASP A 790 -30.21 3.58 -43.57
CA ASP A 790 -31.06 4.76 -43.57
C ASP A 790 -31.39 5.19 -42.12
N ARG A 791 -32.11 6.31 -41.96
CA ARG A 791 -32.71 6.75 -40.70
C ARG A 791 -34.12 6.19 -40.59
N HIS A 792 -34.24 5.05 -39.92
CA HIS A 792 -35.53 4.42 -39.67
C HIS A 792 -36.20 5.08 -38.47
N ASP A 793 -37.27 5.85 -38.71
CA ASP A 793 -38.12 6.40 -37.64
C ASP A 793 -39.21 5.39 -37.30
N ASP A 794 -39.17 4.87 -36.08
CA ASP A 794 -40.05 3.81 -35.60
C ASP A 794 -41.43 4.35 -35.18
N LEU A 795 -42.15 4.97 -36.15
CA LEU A 795 -43.45 5.61 -35.95
C LEU A 795 -44.58 4.61 -35.59
N ASP A 796 -44.42 3.33 -35.93
CA ASP A 796 -45.43 2.28 -35.74
C ASP A 796 -45.19 1.41 -34.49
N GLU A 797 -44.19 1.72 -33.67
CA GLU A 797 -43.94 0.97 -32.43
C GLU A 797 -44.92 1.34 -31.30
N ASP A 798 -45.21 0.37 -30.43
CA ASP A 798 -46.13 0.54 -29.29
C ASP A 798 -45.51 1.40 -28.18
N ASP A 799 -45.98 2.62 -28.01
CA ASP A 799 -45.55 3.53 -26.93
C ASP A 799 -46.41 3.46 -25.66
N PHE A 800 -47.60 2.84 -25.72
CA PHE A 800 -48.62 2.97 -24.69
C PHE A 800 -48.90 1.67 -23.93
N GLY A 801 -48.73 0.50 -24.54
CA GLY A 801 -49.15 -0.78 -23.98
C GLY A 801 -48.47 -1.14 -22.65
N GLN A 802 -47.16 -0.91 -22.53
CA GLN A 802 -46.47 -1.14 -21.25
C GLN A 802 -46.79 -0.05 -20.22
N ALA A 803 -47.06 1.19 -20.65
CA ALA A 803 -47.56 2.25 -19.76
C ALA A 803 -48.96 1.93 -19.22
N THR A 804 -49.85 1.36 -20.04
CA THR A 804 -51.18 0.86 -19.62
C THR A 804 -51.03 -0.27 -18.61
N THR A 805 -50.08 -1.17 -18.84
CA THR A 805 -49.77 -2.26 -17.90
C THR A 805 -49.28 -1.69 -16.56
N PHE A 806 -48.40 -0.70 -16.59
CA PHE A 806 -47.93 -0.01 -15.39
C PHE A 806 -49.09 0.65 -14.61
N TRP A 807 -49.97 1.39 -15.30
CA TRP A 807 -51.16 2.00 -14.71
C TRP A 807 -52.11 0.97 -14.07
N ARG A 808 -52.50 -0.05 -14.84
CA ARG A 808 -53.56 -0.99 -14.44
C ARG A 808 -53.11 -2.08 -13.50
N MET A 809 -51.87 -2.56 -13.65
CA MET A 809 -51.40 -3.79 -13.00
C MET A 809 -50.30 -3.56 -11.98
N THR A 810 -49.55 -2.46 -12.07
CA THR A 810 -48.42 -2.18 -11.16
C THR A 810 -48.80 -1.19 -10.07
N LEU A 811 -49.52 -0.12 -10.40
CA LEU A 811 -49.94 0.88 -9.41
C LEU A 811 -51.21 0.45 -8.68
N ASP A 812 -51.18 0.56 -7.35
CA ASP A 812 -52.38 0.52 -6.52
C ASP A 812 -53.14 1.86 -6.59
N GLU A 813 -54.36 1.87 -6.07
CA GLU A 813 -55.23 3.05 -6.17
C GLU A 813 -54.63 4.31 -5.50
N PRO A 814 -54.03 4.25 -4.29
CA PRO A 814 -53.34 5.41 -3.72
C PRO A 814 -52.17 5.91 -4.57
N ALA A 815 -51.37 5.02 -5.19
CA ALA A 815 -50.26 5.42 -6.05
C ALA A 815 -50.75 6.04 -7.36
N ARG A 816 -51.88 5.56 -7.92
CA ARG A 816 -52.53 6.19 -9.08
C ARG A 816 -52.97 7.62 -8.77
N GLU A 817 -53.59 7.83 -7.62
CA GLU A 817 -54.02 9.16 -7.16
C GLU A 817 -52.82 10.11 -7.02
N ARG A 818 -51.75 9.68 -6.35
CA ARG A 818 -50.53 10.48 -6.22
C ARG A 818 -49.87 10.76 -7.57
N LEU A 819 -49.82 9.79 -8.48
CA LEU A 819 -49.29 9.99 -9.83
C LEU A 819 -50.05 11.10 -10.56
N VAL A 820 -51.39 11.04 -10.54
CA VAL A 820 -52.24 12.08 -11.14
C VAL A 820 -51.96 13.43 -10.50
N GLN A 821 -51.96 13.52 -9.17
CA GLN A 821 -51.69 14.78 -8.45
C GLN A 821 -50.32 15.37 -8.81
N ASN A 822 -49.28 14.54 -8.87
CA ASN A 822 -47.93 14.95 -9.25
C ASN A 822 -47.89 15.46 -10.69
N MET A 823 -48.56 14.79 -11.63
CA MET A 823 -48.62 15.20 -13.03
C MET A 823 -49.40 16.50 -13.20
N VAL A 824 -50.57 16.64 -12.55
CA VAL A 824 -51.38 17.87 -12.56
C VAL A 824 -50.58 19.04 -12.02
N ALA A 825 -49.86 18.87 -10.91
CA ALA A 825 -49.04 19.91 -10.28
C ALA A 825 -47.94 20.44 -11.22
N SER A 826 -47.40 19.60 -12.10
CA SER A 826 -46.41 20.00 -13.10
C SER A 826 -47.07 20.56 -14.36
N LEU A 827 -48.00 19.81 -14.95
CA LEU A 827 -48.62 20.08 -16.26
C LEU A 827 -49.47 21.35 -16.25
N ARG A 828 -50.05 21.76 -15.11
CA ARG A 828 -50.83 23.00 -14.99
C ARG A 828 -50.04 24.28 -15.31
N ASN A 829 -48.71 24.21 -15.27
CA ASN A 829 -47.84 25.35 -15.54
C ASN A 829 -47.45 25.45 -17.01
N ALA A 830 -47.90 24.51 -17.87
CA ALA A 830 -47.67 24.54 -19.30
C ALA A 830 -48.83 25.23 -20.05
N SER A 831 -48.54 25.71 -21.25
CA SER A 831 -49.48 26.31 -22.20
C SER A 831 -50.61 25.35 -22.56
N THR A 832 -51.83 25.89 -22.68
CA THR A 832 -53.06 25.08 -22.83
C THR A 832 -52.98 24.05 -23.96
N PHE A 833 -52.41 24.39 -25.13
CA PHE A 833 -52.30 23.46 -26.26
C PHE A 833 -51.35 22.28 -25.97
N ILE A 834 -50.31 22.48 -25.15
CA ILE A 834 -49.40 21.43 -24.70
C ILE A 834 -50.12 20.52 -23.72
N VAL A 835 -50.88 21.11 -22.78
CA VAL A 835 -51.70 20.36 -21.81
C VAL A 835 -52.70 19.47 -22.53
N GLU A 836 -53.42 19.99 -23.52
CA GLU A 836 -54.39 19.24 -24.31
C GLU A 836 -53.74 18.07 -25.07
N ARG A 837 -52.55 18.30 -25.67
CA ARG A 837 -51.80 17.23 -26.35
C ARG A 837 -51.31 16.16 -25.37
N ALA A 838 -50.78 16.56 -24.21
CA ALA A 838 -50.34 15.63 -23.18
C ALA A 838 -51.49 14.75 -22.68
N VAL A 839 -52.64 15.35 -22.33
CA VAL A 839 -53.84 14.60 -21.89
C VAL A 839 -54.32 13.64 -22.97
N ARG A 840 -54.27 14.04 -24.25
CA ARG A 840 -54.61 13.16 -25.39
C ARG A 840 -53.68 11.94 -25.48
N ASN A 841 -52.38 12.11 -25.24
CA ASN A 841 -51.44 10.98 -25.18
C ASN A 841 -51.78 10.05 -24.01
N PHE A 842 -52.07 10.59 -22.82
CA PHE A 842 -52.45 9.76 -21.66
C PHE A 842 -53.80 9.07 -21.83
N ALA A 843 -54.71 9.59 -22.66
CA ALA A 843 -55.95 8.89 -23.03
C ALA A 843 -55.70 7.60 -23.84
N ARG A 844 -54.56 7.52 -24.55
CA ARG A 844 -54.12 6.29 -25.23
C ARG A 844 -53.54 5.26 -24.26
N VAL A 845 -53.10 5.68 -23.08
CA VAL A 845 -52.72 4.78 -21.97
C VAL A 845 -53.97 4.23 -21.31
N ASP A 846 -54.84 5.11 -20.82
CA ASP A 846 -56.09 4.74 -20.15
C ASP A 846 -57.08 5.91 -20.10
N VAL A 847 -58.37 5.62 -20.30
CA VAL A 847 -59.45 6.62 -20.24
C VAL A 847 -59.62 7.19 -18.82
N ASP A 848 -59.48 6.35 -17.79
CA ASP A 848 -59.56 6.77 -16.38
C ASP A 848 -58.43 7.75 -16.04
N LEU A 849 -57.19 7.45 -16.47
CA LEU A 849 -56.05 8.35 -16.27
C LEU A 849 -56.31 9.73 -16.90
N ALA A 850 -56.76 9.77 -18.16
CA ALA A 850 -57.06 11.03 -18.83
C ALA A 850 -58.21 11.82 -18.17
N GLN A 851 -59.26 11.13 -17.71
CA GLN A 851 -60.37 11.76 -17.01
C GLN A 851 -59.92 12.39 -15.69
N ARG A 852 -59.09 11.68 -14.92
CA ARG A 852 -58.53 12.17 -13.65
C ARG A 852 -57.61 13.37 -13.85
N LEU A 853 -56.72 13.32 -14.86
CA LEU A 853 -55.87 14.45 -15.22
C LEU A 853 -56.72 15.67 -15.63
N THR A 854 -57.74 15.47 -16.47
CA THR A 854 -58.65 16.54 -16.91
C THR A 854 -59.38 17.18 -15.73
N ASN A 855 -59.93 16.36 -14.82
CA ASN A 855 -60.62 16.85 -13.63
C ASN A 855 -59.67 17.63 -12.70
N GLY A 856 -58.47 17.10 -12.45
CA GLY A 856 -57.45 17.76 -11.63
C GLY A 856 -57.00 19.11 -12.20
N LEU A 857 -56.80 19.18 -13.52
CA LEU A 857 -56.41 20.42 -14.21
C LEU A 857 -57.54 21.47 -14.20
N ARG A 858 -58.80 21.06 -14.32
CA ARG A 858 -59.95 21.97 -14.21
C ARG A 858 -60.06 22.59 -12.82
N ASN A 859 -59.85 21.80 -11.77
CA ASN A 859 -59.91 22.26 -10.39
C ASN A 859 -58.76 23.22 -10.02
N CYS A 860 -57.69 23.28 -10.82
CA CYS A 860 -56.58 24.22 -10.63
C CYS A 860 -56.76 25.58 -11.33
N LYS A 861 -57.74 25.74 -12.24
CA LYS A 861 -57.98 26.98 -13.02
C LYS A 861 -58.86 28.01 -12.28
N VAL A 862 -58.84 28.02 -10.94
CA VAL A 862 -59.50 29.05 -10.10
C VAL A 862 -58.47 30.02 -9.57
#